data_AF-A0A811VG42-F1
#
_entry.id   AF-A0A811VG42-F1
#
_cell.length_a   1.000
_cell.length_b   1.000
_cell.length_c   1.000
_cell.angle_alpha   90.00
_cell.angle_beta   90.00
_cell.angle_gamma   90.00
#
_symmetry.space_group_name_H-M   'P 1'
#
loop_
_entity.id
_entity.type
_entity.pdbx_description
1 polymer ?
#
loop_
_entity_poly.entity_id
_entity_poly.type
_entity_poly.pdbx_seq_one_letter_code
_entity_poly.pdbx_strand_id
1 'polypeptide(L)'
;MEHFGAAAVAGDVPAQQQYAKNLVELVKQLITEKEYDGVALLFTNEAEAPRNRSCLETVGMELYHEFCEPNLTAEVHEAQLPLYNCAEELLYLIASYAPMEELLLELLEMIEDQKSEFVYSSSLRALQAVLLRMGDKKPRALEWSLNSIHTRIESLPLPNFLEEGYDEKQEALLEQNNQIEKLLMHYITLNLFYEPLLKDILSSQSTSGPAFFDKSINRRNVLCCFLIQMLGKPLALLDLSADGRKTNTYTIQCARKLTESAVNCLDNPLRLLFVGEQRIRWTRRLDTNKGVHEMSSKNIFLIEDKLPLESLSIFFYMIFVEGICLNSVPKVYAPLYIFEMSLYYTNELLAHDEAALHYRALQLTKCLLDKLNHEKIAAISLELDVHKNFLRQIGVKLLRQYILQFDDEGKYLVLKNLLRTVPIMVSPVTWLYIKDVVANALVSTSTNLPTSFSGQDFRTIFLRHICHLPHGAKTDLIEHADKVISSLNALRFFAIKDLQNRTGFWDIVPEIEQQFTDPLRKGLDISVAHYKAELLRVENGLDAETEAEDRKNLEILDLNIANASKESGQMDLEITRQRKTEILRQNLCTFDLMRSAHSCILACSANSSEVFAQRYSAYASVRPLLASPALNFHSTSFLHSTSIHLKSITPASDSASSESIDKFREREEQREREYEEKKESEEAQAEDEAKRAKIDAIRTQILEAALPHVTTLGWTRNAIVKGAEEAGFPSVVHGMFPDGGYALVSYFYGKSNDEVVKRLQEETQNGKMAVGDPLEFLIRAVRIRLEMIIPYKSQWSQALALMALPQNAATSLAQFGWYTRRVGLATIMKMTELFMLQDSSVDHANTWEFLRNRMDEAVQVQTILSETEGMTHSFTRSFNSAFITARNILGIDYRRR
;
A
#
# COMPACT_ATOMS: atom_id res chain seq x y z
N MET A 1 -58.27 -19.13 -64.02
CA MET A 1 -57.61 -20.45 -64.07
C MET A 1 -56.28 -20.31 -63.35
N GLU A 2 -56.25 -20.88 -62.14
CA GLU A 2 -55.15 -21.64 -61.52
C GLU A 2 -53.70 -21.14 -61.57
N HIS A 3 -53.22 -20.76 -60.37
CA HIS A 3 -52.07 -21.32 -59.65
C HIS A 3 -50.93 -22.01 -60.41
N PHE A 4 -49.70 -21.54 -60.16
CA PHE A 4 -48.50 -22.21 -59.60
C PHE A 4 -47.33 -21.22 -59.81
N GLY A 5 -46.40 -20.90 -58.91
CA GLY A 5 -45.90 -21.45 -57.66
C GLY A 5 -44.46 -20.90 -57.50
N ALA A 6 -44.05 -20.60 -56.27
CA ALA A 6 -42.89 -19.81 -55.87
C ALA A 6 -41.50 -20.29 -56.31
N ALA A 7 -40.55 -19.35 -56.41
CA ALA A 7 -39.16 -19.55 -55.96
C ALA A 7 -38.55 -18.19 -55.56
N ALA A 8 -38.13 -18.11 -54.31
CA ALA A 8 -37.54 -16.95 -53.65
C ALA A 8 -36.21 -16.53 -54.32
N VAL A 9 -36.07 -15.22 -54.58
CA VAL A 9 -34.77 -14.60 -54.89
C VAL A 9 -34.29 -13.89 -53.63
N ALA A 10 -33.08 -14.26 -53.23
CA ALA A 10 -32.34 -13.76 -52.10
C ALA A 10 -32.39 -12.23 -51.99
N GLY A 11 -32.59 -11.74 -50.77
CA GLY A 11 -32.51 -10.31 -50.48
C GLY A 11 -31.14 -9.76 -50.83
N ASP A 12 -31.13 -8.70 -51.64
CA ASP A 12 -29.97 -7.89 -51.96
C ASP A 12 -29.28 -7.41 -50.67
N VAL A 13 -28.09 -7.92 -50.40
CA VAL A 13 -27.15 -7.34 -49.44
C VAL A 13 -26.62 -6.04 -50.09
N PRO A 14 -26.72 -4.86 -49.45
CA PRO A 14 -26.31 -3.60 -50.05
C PRO A 14 -24.86 -3.66 -50.54
N ALA A 15 -24.59 -3.17 -51.77
CA ALA A 15 -23.29 -3.29 -52.46
C ALA A 15 -22.05 -2.86 -51.63
N GLN A 16 -22.26 -1.99 -50.64
CA GLN A 16 -21.25 -1.56 -49.68
C GLN A 16 -20.81 -2.67 -48.71
N GLN A 17 -21.74 -3.54 -48.25
CA GLN A 17 -21.44 -4.68 -47.38
C GLN A 17 -20.69 -5.79 -48.11
N GLN A 18 -20.98 -6.01 -49.41
CA GLN A 18 -20.23 -6.98 -50.21
C GLN A 18 -18.78 -6.53 -50.46
N TYR A 19 -18.58 -5.24 -50.74
CA TYR A 19 -17.23 -4.67 -50.88
C TYR A 19 -16.46 -4.73 -49.55
N ALA A 20 -17.14 -4.48 -48.43
CA ALA A 20 -16.59 -4.61 -47.09
C ALA A 20 -16.07 -6.04 -46.79
N LYS A 21 -16.86 -7.08 -47.13
CA LYS A 21 -16.43 -8.48 -46.99
C LYS A 21 -15.24 -8.83 -47.88
N ASN A 22 -15.24 -8.35 -49.12
CA ASN A 22 -14.12 -8.55 -50.05
C ASN A 22 -12.83 -7.89 -49.52
N LEU A 23 -12.93 -6.77 -48.78
CA LEU A 23 -11.78 -6.13 -48.14
C LEU A 23 -11.17 -7.02 -47.03
N VAL A 24 -12.01 -7.68 -46.21
CA VAL A 24 -11.53 -8.65 -45.20
C VAL A 24 -10.79 -9.81 -45.87
N GLU A 25 -11.37 -10.37 -46.94
CA GLU A 25 -10.76 -11.47 -47.70
C GLU A 25 -9.44 -11.06 -48.37
N LEU A 26 -9.33 -9.82 -48.84
CA LEU A 26 -8.10 -9.29 -49.41
C LEU A 26 -7.01 -9.12 -48.35
N VAL A 27 -7.35 -8.57 -47.18
CA VAL A 27 -6.41 -8.45 -46.05
C VAL A 27 -5.97 -9.85 -45.57
N LYS A 28 -6.89 -10.82 -45.50
CA LYS A 28 -6.60 -12.24 -45.25
C LYS A 28 -5.55 -12.79 -46.20
N GLN A 29 -5.75 -12.59 -47.50
CA GLN A 29 -4.85 -13.10 -48.54
C GLN A 29 -3.47 -12.49 -48.44
N LEU A 30 -3.37 -11.16 -48.32
CA LEU A 30 -2.09 -10.46 -48.22
C LEU A 30 -1.28 -10.87 -46.99
N ILE A 31 -1.94 -11.07 -45.84
CA ILE A 31 -1.29 -11.55 -44.62
C ILE A 31 -0.80 -13.01 -44.79
N THR A 32 -1.60 -13.86 -45.43
CA THR A 32 -1.24 -15.26 -45.70
C THR A 32 -0.05 -15.36 -46.66
N GLU A 33 0.03 -14.45 -47.63
CA GLU A 33 1.12 -14.35 -48.61
C GLU A 33 2.38 -13.64 -48.06
N LYS A 34 2.33 -13.13 -46.82
CA LYS A 34 3.39 -12.34 -46.15
C LYS A 34 3.71 -11.00 -46.82
N GLU A 35 2.77 -10.46 -47.59
CA GLU A 35 2.85 -9.15 -48.24
C GLU A 35 2.30 -8.04 -47.32
N TYR A 36 2.98 -7.83 -46.19
CA TYR A 36 2.54 -6.89 -45.14
C TYR A 36 2.51 -5.43 -45.59
N ASP A 37 3.47 -5.04 -46.45
CA ASP A 37 3.50 -3.70 -47.05
C ASP A 37 2.28 -3.45 -47.96
N GLY A 38 1.76 -4.51 -48.58
CA GLY A 38 0.52 -4.48 -49.36
C GLY A 38 -0.69 -4.07 -48.52
N VAL A 39 -0.77 -4.55 -47.28
CA VAL A 39 -1.84 -4.18 -46.34
C VAL A 39 -1.76 -2.69 -45.96
N ALA A 40 -0.55 -2.18 -45.68
CA ALA A 40 -0.35 -0.77 -45.41
C ALA A 40 -0.72 0.12 -46.61
N LEU A 41 -0.40 -0.33 -47.83
CA LEU A 41 -0.72 0.39 -49.08
C LEU A 41 -2.24 0.55 -49.30
N LEU A 42 -3.06 -0.43 -48.91
CA LEU A 42 -4.53 -0.36 -49.04
C LEU A 42 -5.14 0.81 -48.26
N PHE A 43 -4.49 1.25 -47.17
CA PHE A 43 -5.00 2.30 -46.28
C PHE A 43 -4.22 3.62 -46.39
N THR A 44 -3.10 3.65 -47.11
CA THR A 44 -2.27 4.85 -47.32
C THR A 44 -2.38 5.43 -48.74
N ASN A 45 -2.70 4.63 -49.75
CA ASN A 45 -2.81 5.09 -51.14
C ASN A 45 -3.97 6.09 -51.33
N GLU A 46 -3.69 7.27 -51.88
CA GLU A 46 -4.65 8.38 -52.02
C GLU A 46 -5.93 8.00 -52.81
N ALA A 47 -5.83 7.04 -53.73
CA ALA A 47 -6.96 6.62 -54.56
C ALA A 47 -7.94 5.66 -53.85
N GLU A 48 -7.45 4.76 -53.00
CA GLU A 48 -8.22 3.65 -52.40
C GLU A 48 -8.48 3.83 -50.90
N ALA A 49 -7.59 4.54 -50.20
CA ALA A 49 -7.68 4.82 -48.77
C ALA A 49 -9.01 5.43 -48.30
N PRO A 50 -9.59 6.48 -48.94
CA PRO A 50 -10.84 7.06 -48.44
C PRO A 50 -12.01 6.08 -48.51
N ARG A 51 -12.03 5.22 -49.53
CA ARG A 51 -13.07 4.19 -49.70
C ARG A 51 -12.89 3.07 -48.68
N ASN A 52 -11.68 2.56 -48.51
CA ASN A 52 -11.38 1.49 -47.57
C ASN A 52 -11.57 1.93 -46.11
N ARG A 53 -11.21 3.17 -45.76
CA ARG A 53 -11.45 3.75 -44.43
C ARG A 53 -12.93 3.86 -44.08
N SER A 54 -13.78 4.20 -45.04
CA SER A 54 -15.23 4.25 -44.82
C SER A 54 -15.84 2.86 -44.51
N CYS A 55 -15.23 1.79 -45.02
CA CYS A 55 -15.67 0.42 -44.74
C CYS A 55 -15.26 -0.07 -43.34
N LEU A 56 -14.27 0.55 -42.70
CA LEU A 56 -13.81 0.18 -41.35
C LEU A 56 -14.88 0.44 -40.28
N GLU A 57 -15.85 1.33 -40.52
CA GLU A 57 -16.98 1.53 -39.60
C GLU A 57 -17.85 0.27 -39.48
N THR A 58 -17.95 -0.53 -40.54
CA THR A 58 -18.77 -1.76 -40.55
C THR A 58 -17.93 -3.01 -40.27
N VAL A 59 -16.67 -3.02 -40.70
CA VAL A 59 -15.83 -4.22 -40.75
C VAL A 59 -14.68 -4.20 -39.73
N GLY A 60 -14.40 -3.06 -39.11
CA GLY A 60 -13.24 -2.88 -38.24
C GLY A 60 -13.15 -3.89 -37.11
N MET A 61 -14.28 -4.29 -36.52
CA MET A 61 -14.31 -5.30 -35.45
C MET A 61 -14.06 -6.72 -35.95
N GLU A 62 -14.51 -7.06 -37.17
CA GLU A 62 -14.20 -8.35 -37.80
C GLU A 62 -12.69 -8.46 -38.06
N LEU A 63 -12.08 -7.40 -38.59
CA LEU A 63 -10.62 -7.33 -38.78
C LEU A 63 -9.84 -7.36 -37.46
N TYR A 64 -10.39 -6.78 -36.40
CA TYR A 64 -9.79 -6.83 -35.07
C TYR A 64 -9.72 -8.27 -34.54
N HIS A 65 -10.85 -8.98 -34.49
CA HIS A 65 -10.90 -10.34 -33.94
C HIS A 65 -10.17 -11.37 -34.80
N GLU A 66 -10.22 -11.23 -36.12
CA GLU A 66 -9.58 -12.20 -37.01
C GLU A 66 -8.07 -11.97 -37.19
N PHE A 67 -7.58 -10.73 -37.05
CA PHE A 67 -6.17 -10.39 -37.33
C PHE A 67 -5.45 -9.73 -36.16
N CYS A 68 -6.01 -8.71 -35.55
CA CYS A 68 -5.29 -7.95 -34.53
C CYS A 68 -5.13 -8.77 -33.25
N GLU A 69 -6.23 -9.30 -32.71
CA GLU A 69 -6.25 -10.10 -31.48
C GLU A 69 -5.29 -11.31 -31.52
N PRO A 70 -5.28 -12.20 -32.54
CA PRO A 70 -4.40 -13.37 -32.55
C PRO A 70 -2.92 -13.03 -32.80
N ASN A 71 -2.61 -11.93 -33.49
CA ASN A 71 -1.24 -11.57 -33.86
C ASN A 71 -0.57 -10.58 -32.89
N LEU A 72 -1.33 -9.92 -32.02
CA LEU A 72 -0.82 -9.04 -30.97
C LEU A 72 -0.44 -9.83 -29.71
N THR A 73 0.58 -10.67 -29.84
CA THR A 73 1.12 -11.47 -28.73
C THR A 73 2.63 -11.33 -28.61
N ALA A 74 3.19 -11.62 -27.43
CA ALA A 74 4.64 -11.60 -27.22
C ALA A 74 5.38 -12.59 -28.14
N GLU A 75 4.80 -13.77 -28.33
CA GLU A 75 5.36 -14.83 -29.18
C GLU A 75 5.52 -14.37 -30.64
N VAL A 76 4.51 -13.69 -31.18
CA VAL A 76 4.55 -13.16 -32.55
C VAL A 76 5.53 -12.00 -32.67
N HIS A 77 5.64 -11.14 -31.65
CA HIS A 77 6.62 -10.06 -31.64
C HIS A 77 8.06 -10.61 -31.71
N GLU A 78 8.38 -11.67 -30.96
CA GLU A 78 9.71 -12.30 -30.97
C GLU A 78 9.97 -13.12 -32.24
N ALA A 79 8.97 -13.86 -32.74
CA ALA A 79 9.14 -14.74 -33.89
C ALA A 79 9.00 -14.03 -35.25
N GLN A 80 8.09 -13.06 -35.37
CA GLN A 80 7.68 -12.44 -36.63
C GLN A 80 7.34 -10.94 -36.46
N LEU A 81 8.35 -10.13 -36.14
CA LEU A 81 8.21 -8.68 -35.94
C LEU A 81 7.48 -7.93 -37.08
N PRO A 82 7.66 -8.24 -38.39
CA PRO A 82 6.94 -7.54 -39.46
C PRO A 82 5.41 -7.77 -39.42
N LEU A 83 4.97 -8.98 -39.04
CA LEU A 83 3.56 -9.30 -38.86
C LEU A 83 2.97 -8.55 -37.67
N TYR A 84 3.73 -8.47 -36.56
CA TYR A 84 3.34 -7.70 -35.39
C TYR A 84 3.15 -6.21 -35.73
N ASN A 85 4.11 -5.59 -36.40
CA ASN A 85 4.03 -4.18 -36.80
C ASN A 85 2.84 -3.93 -37.74
N CYS A 86 2.54 -4.86 -38.65
CA CYS A 86 1.37 -4.77 -39.51
C CYS A 86 0.06 -4.82 -38.70
N ALA A 87 -0.01 -5.69 -37.69
CA ALA A 87 -1.16 -5.78 -36.81
C ALA A 87 -1.32 -4.53 -35.93
N GLU A 88 -0.21 -3.95 -35.44
CA GLU A 88 -0.22 -2.69 -34.67
C GLU A 88 -0.76 -1.52 -35.50
N GLU A 89 -0.26 -1.34 -36.73
CA GLU A 89 -0.72 -0.25 -37.61
C GLU A 89 -2.18 -0.45 -38.04
N LEU A 90 -2.59 -1.70 -38.29
CA LEU A 90 -3.98 -2.03 -38.57
C LEU A 90 -4.88 -1.72 -37.35
N LEU A 91 -4.44 -2.06 -36.14
CA LEU A 91 -5.17 -1.73 -34.90
C LEU A 91 -5.33 -0.20 -34.74
N TYR A 92 -4.28 0.58 -35.03
CA TYR A 92 -4.35 2.04 -34.99
C TYR A 92 -5.34 2.61 -36.03
N LEU A 93 -5.37 2.05 -37.24
CA LEU A 93 -6.34 2.41 -38.27
C LEU A 93 -7.77 2.05 -37.86
N ILE A 94 -7.99 0.86 -37.31
CA ILE A 94 -9.29 0.43 -36.77
C ILE A 94 -9.71 1.40 -35.66
N ALA A 95 -8.83 1.73 -34.72
CA ALA A 95 -9.11 2.70 -33.65
C ALA A 95 -9.54 4.08 -34.16
N SER A 96 -9.03 4.49 -35.32
CA SER A 96 -9.36 5.77 -35.93
C SER A 96 -10.75 5.79 -36.60
N TYR A 97 -11.23 4.66 -37.14
CA TYR A 97 -12.44 4.63 -38.01
C TYR A 97 -13.55 3.66 -37.58
N ALA A 98 -13.28 2.63 -36.78
CA ALA A 98 -14.23 1.60 -36.33
C ALA A 98 -15.18 2.10 -35.22
N PRO A 99 -16.27 1.39 -34.86
CA PRO A 99 -17.17 1.78 -33.77
C PRO A 99 -16.44 1.93 -32.43
N MET A 100 -16.59 3.09 -31.78
CA MET A 100 -15.83 3.49 -30.59
C MET A 100 -16.17 2.70 -29.33
N GLU A 101 -17.41 2.28 -29.13
CA GLU A 101 -17.86 1.70 -27.85
C GLU A 101 -17.43 0.24 -27.70
N GLU A 102 -17.58 -0.55 -28.76
CA GLU A 102 -17.16 -1.95 -28.78
C GLU A 102 -15.64 -2.06 -28.69
N LEU A 103 -14.92 -1.34 -29.56
CA LEU A 103 -13.46 -1.36 -29.56
C LEU A 103 -12.85 -0.85 -28.24
N LEU A 104 -13.47 0.16 -27.62
CA LEU A 104 -13.00 0.64 -26.31
C LEU A 104 -12.95 -0.50 -25.30
N LEU A 105 -14.03 -1.27 -25.18
CA LEU A 105 -14.15 -2.34 -24.20
C LEU A 105 -13.13 -3.46 -24.44
N GLU A 106 -12.94 -3.86 -25.69
CA GLU A 106 -11.93 -4.86 -26.09
C GLU A 106 -10.50 -4.38 -25.76
N LEU A 107 -10.21 -3.10 -25.98
CA LEU A 107 -8.91 -2.51 -25.64
C LEU A 107 -8.67 -2.47 -24.12
N LEU A 108 -9.72 -2.22 -23.31
CA LEU A 108 -9.59 -2.24 -21.85
C LEU A 108 -9.25 -3.65 -21.34
N GLU A 109 -9.91 -4.67 -21.87
CA GLU A 109 -9.62 -6.06 -21.55
C GLU A 109 -8.17 -6.44 -21.95
N MET A 110 -7.74 -6.03 -23.15
CA MET A 110 -6.38 -6.29 -23.60
C MET A 110 -5.32 -5.62 -22.71
N ILE A 111 -5.59 -4.42 -22.19
CA ILE A 111 -4.68 -3.69 -21.30
C ILE A 111 -4.52 -4.39 -19.95
N GLU A 112 -5.57 -5.04 -19.45
CA GLU A 112 -5.55 -5.68 -18.13
C GLU A 112 -5.04 -7.12 -18.16
N ASP A 113 -5.52 -7.92 -19.13
CA ASP A 113 -5.26 -9.37 -19.18
C ASP A 113 -3.86 -9.69 -19.76
N GLN A 114 -3.32 -8.86 -20.66
CA GLN A 114 -2.07 -9.19 -21.36
C GLN A 114 -0.83 -8.83 -20.55
N LYS A 115 0.10 -9.79 -20.40
CA LYS A 115 1.35 -9.62 -19.64
C LYS A 115 2.47 -8.91 -20.42
N SER A 116 2.34 -8.78 -21.73
CA SER A 116 3.38 -8.26 -22.62
C SER A 116 3.45 -6.74 -22.65
N GLU A 117 4.66 -6.19 -22.53
CA GLU A 117 4.95 -4.74 -22.60
C GLU A 117 4.66 -4.16 -23.99
N PHE A 118 4.96 -4.92 -25.05
CA PHE A 118 4.73 -4.49 -26.43
C PHE A 118 3.24 -4.37 -26.71
N VAL A 119 2.45 -5.37 -26.28
CA VAL A 119 0.99 -5.36 -26.42
C VAL A 119 0.39 -4.20 -25.65
N TYR A 120 0.85 -3.95 -24.42
CA TYR A 120 0.45 -2.77 -23.65
C TYR A 120 0.69 -1.45 -24.40
N SER A 121 1.86 -1.28 -25.03
CA SER A 121 2.19 -0.09 -25.83
C SER A 121 1.26 0.08 -27.03
N SER A 122 1.07 -0.99 -27.81
CA SER A 122 0.19 -1.01 -28.98
C SER A 122 -1.27 -0.70 -28.62
N SER A 123 -1.77 -1.31 -27.54
CA SER A 123 -3.13 -1.08 -27.05
C SER A 123 -3.34 0.33 -26.53
N LEU A 124 -2.36 0.90 -25.82
CA LEU A 124 -2.42 2.30 -25.40
C LEU A 124 -2.44 3.27 -26.58
N ARG A 125 -1.63 3.01 -27.61
CA ARG A 125 -1.62 3.82 -28.85
C ARG A 125 -2.98 3.80 -29.54
N ALA A 126 -3.62 2.64 -29.64
CA ALA A 126 -4.97 2.51 -30.17
C ALA A 126 -6.02 3.21 -29.28
N LEU A 127 -5.96 3.01 -27.96
CA LEU A 127 -6.84 3.63 -27.00
C LEU A 127 -6.77 5.16 -27.04
N GLN A 128 -5.57 5.72 -27.22
CA GLN A 128 -5.36 7.17 -27.38
C GLN A 128 -6.18 7.71 -28.57
N ALA A 129 -6.13 7.03 -29.72
CA ALA A 129 -6.87 7.45 -30.91
C ALA A 129 -8.39 7.41 -30.68
N VAL A 130 -8.90 6.35 -30.02
CA VAL A 130 -10.32 6.25 -29.65
C VAL A 130 -10.73 7.40 -28.73
N LEU A 131 -9.96 7.67 -27.67
CA LEU A 131 -10.28 8.70 -26.67
C LEU A 131 -10.20 10.13 -27.19
N LEU A 132 -9.31 10.40 -28.16
CA LEU A 132 -9.26 11.69 -28.87
C LEU A 132 -10.49 11.87 -29.77
N ARG A 133 -10.89 10.81 -30.50
CA ARG A 133 -12.06 10.85 -31.39
C ARG A 133 -13.38 11.05 -30.65
N MET A 134 -13.52 10.51 -29.43
CA MET A 134 -14.73 10.66 -28.61
C MET A 134 -14.99 12.12 -28.16
N GLY A 135 -13.96 12.96 -28.13
CA GLY A 135 -14.05 14.37 -27.70
C GLY A 135 -14.59 14.57 -26.28
N ASP A 136 -15.12 15.76 -25.99
CA ASP A 136 -15.54 16.16 -24.63
C ASP A 136 -16.80 15.48 -24.10
N LYS A 137 -17.50 14.69 -24.92
CA LYS A 137 -18.87 14.24 -24.63
C LYS A 137 -18.96 13.12 -23.58
N LYS A 138 -17.87 12.39 -23.28
CA LYS A 138 -17.91 11.19 -22.39
C LYS A 138 -16.73 11.15 -21.39
N PRO A 139 -16.74 11.92 -20.28
CA PRO A 139 -15.69 11.89 -19.26
C PRO A 139 -15.57 10.55 -18.52
N ARG A 140 -16.67 9.78 -18.44
CA ARG A 140 -16.67 8.44 -17.83
C ARG A 140 -15.92 7.39 -18.65
N ALA A 141 -15.91 7.52 -19.98
CA ALA A 141 -15.14 6.63 -20.82
C ALA A 141 -13.64 6.78 -20.54
N LEU A 142 -13.17 8.04 -20.44
CA LEU A 142 -11.81 8.34 -20.01
C LEU A 142 -11.52 7.79 -18.61
N GLU A 143 -12.44 7.96 -17.67
CA GLU A 143 -12.30 7.41 -16.30
C GLU A 143 -12.11 5.89 -16.30
N TRP A 144 -12.92 5.14 -17.05
CA TRP A 144 -12.78 3.69 -17.15
C TRP A 144 -11.46 3.28 -17.79
N SER A 145 -11.07 3.97 -18.86
CA SER A 145 -9.78 3.74 -19.52
C SER A 145 -8.59 3.95 -18.60
N LEU A 146 -8.60 5.04 -17.84
CA LEU A 146 -7.53 5.36 -16.91
C LEU A 146 -7.51 4.39 -15.71
N ASN A 147 -8.67 3.94 -15.24
CA ASN A 147 -8.77 2.93 -14.21
C ASN A 147 -8.14 1.59 -14.65
N SER A 148 -8.45 1.10 -15.86
CA SER A 148 -7.85 -0.14 -16.39
C SER A 148 -6.33 -0.06 -16.48
N ILE A 149 -5.81 1.10 -16.90
CA ILE A 149 -4.37 1.38 -16.93
C ILE A 149 -3.77 1.33 -15.51
N HIS A 150 -4.46 1.94 -14.54
CA HIS A 150 -4.02 1.94 -13.15
C HIS A 150 -3.96 0.52 -12.57
N THR A 151 -5.03 -0.26 -12.74
CA THR A 151 -5.11 -1.66 -12.30
C THR A 151 -3.99 -2.50 -12.92
N ARG A 152 -3.69 -2.28 -14.20
CA ARG A 152 -2.56 -2.95 -14.86
C ARG A 152 -1.23 -2.64 -14.19
N ILE A 153 -0.95 -1.37 -13.88
CA ILE A 153 0.32 -0.95 -13.26
C ILE A 153 0.43 -1.46 -11.82
N GLU A 154 -0.66 -1.48 -11.06
CA GLU A 154 -0.69 -2.05 -9.70
C GLU A 154 -0.48 -3.58 -9.70
N SER A 155 -0.92 -4.28 -10.75
CA SER A 155 -0.76 -5.74 -10.88
C SER A 155 0.66 -6.20 -11.19
N LEU A 156 1.59 -5.28 -11.50
CA LEU A 156 2.96 -5.63 -11.86
C LEU A 156 3.73 -6.17 -10.64
N PRO A 157 4.55 -7.23 -10.81
CA PRO A 157 5.31 -7.80 -9.70
C PRO A 157 6.40 -6.82 -9.25
N LEU A 158 6.37 -6.48 -7.95
CA LEU A 158 7.37 -5.63 -7.32
C LEU A 158 8.41 -6.47 -6.57
N PRO A 159 9.68 -6.03 -6.52
CA PRO A 159 10.68 -6.68 -5.68
C PRO A 159 10.36 -6.53 -4.18
N ASN A 160 10.45 -7.63 -3.43
CA ASN A 160 10.15 -7.67 -1.99
C ASN A 160 11.00 -6.66 -1.16
N PHE A 161 12.23 -6.35 -1.61
CA PHE A 161 13.10 -5.40 -0.90
C PHE A 161 12.55 -3.97 -0.88
N LEU A 162 11.60 -3.61 -1.76
CA LEU A 162 10.97 -2.29 -1.74
C LEU A 162 10.08 -2.09 -0.49
N GLU A 163 9.51 -3.17 0.05
CA GLU A 163 8.70 -3.14 1.28
C GLU A 163 9.59 -3.07 2.52
N GLU A 164 10.69 -3.84 2.53
CA GLU A 164 11.65 -3.89 3.65
C GLU A 164 12.51 -2.62 3.77
N GLY A 165 12.68 -1.88 2.67
CA GLY A 165 13.56 -0.72 2.56
C GLY A 165 14.95 -1.07 2.03
N TYR A 166 15.66 -0.07 1.51
CA TYR A 166 16.96 -0.23 0.87
C TYR A 166 17.98 0.85 1.28
N ASP A 167 19.26 0.48 1.26
CA ASP A 167 20.39 1.38 1.57
C ASP A 167 20.77 2.28 0.37
N GLU A 168 21.52 3.37 0.61
CA GLU A 168 22.01 4.30 -0.41
C GLU A 168 22.77 3.62 -1.58
N LYS A 169 23.42 2.48 -1.32
CA LYS A 169 24.11 1.70 -2.36
C LYS A 169 23.14 0.88 -3.21
N GLN A 170 22.09 0.35 -2.62
CA GLN A 170 21.04 -0.40 -3.31
C GLN A 170 20.14 0.56 -4.10
N GLU A 171 19.90 1.76 -3.58
CA GLU A 171 19.21 2.86 -4.27
C GLU A 171 19.81 3.16 -5.65
N ALA A 172 21.15 3.21 -5.76
CA ALA A 172 21.84 3.44 -7.02
C ALA A 172 21.69 2.31 -8.06
N LEU A 173 21.23 1.13 -7.64
CA LEU A 173 21.08 -0.07 -8.47
C LEU A 173 19.62 -0.42 -8.75
N LEU A 174 18.65 0.38 -8.28
CA LEU A 174 17.22 0.12 -8.47
C LEU A 174 16.84 -0.04 -9.94
N GLU A 175 17.35 0.84 -10.81
CA GLU A 175 17.04 0.81 -12.24
C GLU A 175 17.65 -0.39 -12.98
N GLN A 176 18.61 -1.11 -12.38
CA GLN A 176 19.19 -2.32 -12.97
C GLN A 176 18.35 -3.56 -12.69
N ASN A 177 17.33 -3.45 -11.85
CA ASN A 177 16.41 -4.55 -11.61
C ASN A 177 15.41 -4.66 -12.76
N ASN A 178 15.33 -5.84 -13.39
CA ASN A 178 14.42 -6.11 -14.50
C ASN A 178 12.95 -5.78 -14.18
N GLN A 179 12.46 -6.04 -12.95
CA GLN A 179 11.08 -5.71 -12.57
C GLN A 179 10.84 -4.19 -12.52
N ILE A 180 11.82 -3.42 -12.02
CA ILE A 180 11.74 -1.96 -11.94
C ILE A 180 11.90 -1.34 -13.34
N GLU A 181 12.79 -1.87 -14.17
CA GLU A 181 12.95 -1.45 -15.57
C GLU A 181 11.62 -1.60 -16.33
N LYS A 182 10.97 -2.76 -16.21
CA LYS A 182 9.65 -3.00 -16.80
C LYS A 182 8.61 -2.02 -16.30
N LEU A 183 8.56 -1.77 -14.99
CA LEU A 183 7.65 -0.79 -14.40
C LEU A 183 7.87 0.61 -15.01
N LEU A 184 9.13 1.05 -15.08
CA LEU A 184 9.49 2.35 -15.65
C LEU A 184 9.13 2.45 -17.14
N MET A 185 9.28 1.37 -17.91
CA MET A 185 8.83 1.31 -19.30
C MET A 185 7.32 1.54 -19.43
N HIS A 186 6.50 0.95 -18.54
CA HIS A 186 5.05 1.21 -18.52
C HIS A 186 4.76 2.69 -18.24
N TYR A 187 5.47 3.33 -17.30
CA TYR A 187 5.33 4.76 -17.02
C TYR A 187 5.78 5.65 -18.19
N ILE A 188 6.84 5.27 -18.91
CA ILE A 188 7.31 6.00 -20.09
C ILE A 188 6.26 5.94 -21.21
N THR A 189 5.72 4.76 -21.49
CA THR A 189 4.64 4.57 -22.47
C THR A 189 3.38 5.33 -22.06
N LEU A 190 3.05 5.32 -20.77
CA LEU A 190 1.95 6.11 -20.23
C LEU A 190 2.13 7.62 -20.48
N ASN A 191 3.37 8.13 -20.32
CA ASN A 191 3.68 9.53 -20.63
C ASN A 191 3.38 9.88 -22.10
N LEU A 192 3.72 8.99 -23.03
CA LEU A 192 3.42 9.17 -24.46
C LEU A 192 1.90 9.10 -24.74
N PHE A 193 1.17 8.30 -23.97
CA PHE A 193 -0.28 8.12 -24.09
C PHE A 193 -1.07 9.37 -23.67
N TYR A 194 -0.81 9.95 -22.50
CA TYR A 194 -1.66 11.05 -22.01
C TYR A 194 -1.25 12.42 -22.58
N GLU A 195 -0.03 12.59 -23.12
CA GLU A 195 0.46 13.91 -23.53
C GLU A 195 -0.39 14.56 -24.65
N PRO A 196 -0.78 13.85 -25.73
CA PRO A 196 -1.71 14.38 -26.73
C PRO A 196 -3.10 14.65 -26.16
N LEU A 197 -3.61 13.77 -25.29
CA LEU A 197 -4.89 13.94 -24.61
C LEU A 197 -4.91 15.20 -23.74
N LEU A 198 -3.80 15.47 -23.04
CA LEU A 198 -3.64 16.67 -22.23
C LEU A 198 -3.65 17.93 -23.10
N LYS A 199 -2.92 17.93 -24.22
CA LYS A 199 -2.90 19.07 -25.16
C LYS A 199 -4.29 19.35 -25.73
N ASP A 200 -5.02 18.31 -26.12
CA ASP A 200 -6.40 18.41 -26.59
C ASP A 200 -7.32 19.04 -25.51
N ILE A 201 -7.32 18.47 -24.29
CA ILE A 201 -8.14 18.94 -23.16
C ILE A 201 -7.84 20.40 -22.79
N LEU A 202 -6.57 20.81 -22.82
CA LEU A 202 -6.17 22.19 -22.52
C LEU A 202 -6.56 23.15 -23.66
N SER A 203 -6.53 22.70 -24.91
CA SER A 203 -6.87 23.52 -26.09
C SER A 203 -8.38 23.74 -26.26
N SER A 204 -9.20 22.77 -25.88
CA SER A 204 -10.67 22.82 -25.96
C SER A 204 -11.31 23.82 -25.00
N GLN A 205 -10.55 24.42 -24.08
CA GLN A 205 -11.03 25.48 -23.20
C GLN A 205 -11.07 26.84 -23.92
N SER A 206 -12.16 27.12 -24.63
CA SER A 206 -12.47 28.49 -25.05
C SER A 206 -12.78 29.36 -23.82
N THR A 207 -11.97 30.39 -23.58
CA THR A 207 -12.23 31.79 -23.12
C THR A 207 -13.40 32.17 -22.18
N SER A 208 -14.23 31.26 -21.68
CA SER A 208 -15.36 31.50 -20.78
C SER A 208 -15.52 30.39 -19.74
N GLY A 209 -14.41 29.96 -19.12
CA GLY A 209 -14.47 29.06 -17.97
C GLY A 209 -15.16 29.70 -16.76
N PRO A 210 -15.78 28.92 -15.85
CA PRO A 210 -16.38 29.46 -14.64
C PRO A 210 -15.34 30.24 -13.83
N ALA A 211 -15.73 31.36 -13.23
CA ALA A 211 -14.86 32.18 -12.37
C ALA A 211 -14.30 31.42 -11.14
N PHE A 212 -14.84 30.22 -10.86
CA PHE A 212 -14.53 29.39 -9.70
C PHE A 212 -14.04 28.00 -10.13
N PHE A 213 -13.20 27.39 -9.30
CA PHE A 213 -12.66 26.05 -9.51
C PHE A 213 -13.77 25.01 -9.63
N ASP A 214 -13.91 24.43 -10.81
CA ASP A 214 -14.89 23.37 -11.08
C ASP A 214 -14.45 22.07 -10.40
N LYS A 215 -15.34 21.52 -9.57
CA LYS A 215 -15.12 20.29 -8.79
C LYS A 215 -15.89 19.10 -9.37
N SER A 216 -16.66 19.32 -10.44
CA SER A 216 -17.47 18.29 -11.07
C SER A 216 -16.63 17.28 -11.85
N ILE A 217 -17.28 16.20 -12.30
CA ILE A 217 -16.66 15.17 -13.14
C ILE A 217 -16.56 15.68 -14.59
N ASN A 218 -15.37 16.06 -14.97
CA ASN A 218 -15.02 16.58 -16.30
C ASN A 218 -13.67 15.96 -16.73
N ARG A 219 -13.37 15.92 -18.03
CA ARG A 219 -12.17 15.22 -18.55
C ARG A 219 -10.88 15.75 -17.91
N ARG A 220 -10.80 17.07 -17.68
CA ARG A 220 -9.66 17.73 -17.00
C ARG A 220 -9.45 17.22 -15.58
N ASN A 221 -10.49 17.20 -14.74
CA ASN A 221 -10.35 16.76 -13.36
C ASN A 221 -10.12 15.24 -13.28
N VAL A 222 -10.76 14.45 -14.15
CA VAL A 222 -10.54 13.00 -14.23
C VAL A 222 -9.08 12.69 -14.57
N LEU A 223 -8.53 13.34 -15.61
CA LEU A 223 -7.13 13.19 -15.97
C LEU A 223 -6.20 13.69 -14.85
N CYS A 224 -6.52 14.81 -14.21
CA CYS A 224 -5.77 15.33 -13.08
C CYS A 224 -5.69 14.34 -11.91
N CYS A 225 -6.84 13.76 -11.52
CA CYS A 225 -6.90 12.78 -10.45
C CYS A 225 -6.05 11.55 -10.78
N PHE A 226 -6.15 11.03 -12.01
CA PHE A 226 -5.34 9.93 -12.48
C PHE A 226 -3.84 10.24 -12.46
N LEU A 227 -3.40 11.39 -12.98
CA LEU A 227 -1.99 11.78 -12.99
C LEU A 227 -1.40 11.85 -11.57
N ILE A 228 -2.18 12.34 -10.60
CA ILE A 228 -1.78 12.34 -9.20
C ILE A 228 -1.79 10.92 -8.63
N GLN A 229 -2.83 10.13 -8.90
CA GLN A 229 -2.95 8.73 -8.46
C GLN A 229 -1.72 7.90 -8.88
N MET A 230 -1.24 8.09 -10.11
CA MET A 230 -0.06 7.42 -10.66
C MET A 230 1.27 7.75 -9.96
N LEU A 231 1.33 8.84 -9.17
CA LEU A 231 2.49 9.17 -8.33
C LEU A 231 2.55 8.34 -7.04
N GLY A 232 1.46 7.66 -6.66
CA GLY A 232 1.42 6.75 -5.51
C GLY A 232 2.17 5.44 -5.78
N LYS A 233 1.90 4.40 -4.99
CA LYS A 233 2.41 3.05 -5.26
C LYS A 233 2.07 2.60 -6.70
N PRO A 234 3.00 1.98 -7.42
CA PRO A 234 4.35 1.55 -6.98
C PRO A 234 5.46 2.61 -7.11
N LEU A 235 5.26 3.69 -7.89
CA LEU A 235 6.29 4.71 -8.13
C LEU A 235 6.74 5.41 -6.84
N ALA A 236 5.83 5.58 -5.89
CA ALA A 236 6.12 6.10 -4.56
C ALA A 236 7.05 5.21 -3.72
N LEU A 237 7.51 4.05 -4.15
CA LEU A 237 8.52 3.25 -3.42
C LEU A 237 9.94 3.47 -3.96
N LEU A 238 10.07 4.03 -5.15
CA LEU A 238 11.35 4.25 -5.85
C LEU A 238 12.00 5.60 -5.51
N ASP A 239 13.28 5.78 -5.80
CA ASP A 239 13.95 7.07 -5.56
C ASP A 239 13.35 8.20 -6.42
N LEU A 240 12.78 9.20 -5.73
CA LEU A 240 12.18 10.41 -6.32
C LEU A 240 13.05 11.66 -6.11
N SER A 241 14.29 11.50 -5.63
CA SER A 241 15.17 12.61 -5.34
C SER A 241 15.80 13.18 -6.62
N ALA A 242 15.69 14.49 -6.81
CA ALA A 242 16.40 15.22 -7.85
C ALA A 242 17.82 15.53 -7.36
N ASP A 243 18.63 14.49 -7.21
CA ASP A 243 20.03 14.65 -6.83
C ASP A 243 20.76 15.46 -7.91
N GLY A 244 21.64 16.39 -7.53
CA GLY A 244 22.35 17.31 -8.44
C GLY A 244 23.33 16.65 -9.43
N ARG A 245 23.20 15.35 -9.67
CA ARG A 245 23.95 14.58 -10.66
C ARG A 245 23.53 15.04 -12.06
N LYS A 246 24.50 15.10 -12.98
CA LYS A 246 24.31 15.66 -14.34
C LYS A 246 23.29 14.89 -15.21
N THR A 247 22.86 13.71 -14.78
CA THR A 247 21.86 12.88 -15.46
C THR A 247 20.77 12.49 -14.48
N ASN A 248 19.55 12.97 -14.72
CA ASN A 248 18.36 12.56 -13.97
C ASN A 248 18.06 11.08 -14.25
N THR A 249 17.77 10.30 -13.20
CA THR A 249 17.24 8.93 -13.27
C THR A 249 15.93 8.86 -14.06
N TYR A 250 15.57 7.71 -14.62
CA TYR A 250 14.30 7.55 -15.34
C TYR A 250 13.11 7.70 -14.38
N THR A 251 13.26 7.26 -13.13
CA THR A 251 12.24 7.41 -12.08
C THR A 251 11.84 8.88 -11.86
N ILE A 252 12.81 9.77 -11.61
CA ILE A 252 12.52 11.20 -11.40
C ILE A 252 11.98 11.87 -12.66
N GLN A 253 12.38 11.44 -13.86
CA GLN A 253 11.85 11.98 -15.10
C GLN A 253 10.35 11.65 -15.25
N CYS A 254 9.95 10.42 -14.95
CA CYS A 254 8.55 10.01 -14.95
C CYS A 254 7.74 10.78 -13.91
N ALA A 255 8.21 10.84 -12.67
CA ALA A 255 7.53 11.57 -11.59
C ALA A 255 7.42 13.07 -11.89
N ARG A 256 8.46 13.68 -12.48
CA ARG A 256 8.47 15.08 -12.90
C ARG A 256 7.42 15.35 -13.97
N LYS A 257 7.37 14.54 -15.04
CA LYS A 257 6.39 14.70 -16.12
C LYS A 257 4.95 14.56 -15.62
N LEU A 258 4.69 13.58 -14.76
CA LEU A 258 3.38 13.40 -14.12
C LEU A 258 2.99 14.63 -13.29
N THR A 259 3.91 15.14 -12.48
CA THR A 259 3.70 16.33 -11.64
C THR A 259 3.45 17.58 -12.48
N GLU A 260 4.27 17.84 -13.50
CA GLU A 260 4.11 18.97 -14.43
C GLU A 260 2.76 18.92 -15.14
N SER A 261 2.36 17.74 -15.61
CA SER A 261 1.08 17.52 -16.29
C SER A 261 -0.11 17.73 -15.35
N ALA A 262 -0.04 17.25 -14.10
CA ALA A 262 -1.08 17.47 -13.11
C ALA A 262 -1.20 18.95 -12.72
N VAL A 263 -0.08 19.67 -12.59
CA VAL A 263 -0.08 21.13 -12.31
C VAL A 263 -0.74 21.91 -13.46
N ASN A 264 -0.45 21.55 -14.70
CA ASN A 264 -1.10 22.15 -15.88
C ASN A 264 -2.63 21.92 -15.87
N CYS A 265 -3.11 20.81 -15.30
CA CYS A 265 -4.54 20.55 -15.12
C CYS A 265 -5.21 21.37 -13.99
N LEU A 266 -4.46 21.93 -13.03
CA LEU A 266 -5.07 22.60 -11.86
C LEU A 266 -4.97 24.13 -11.90
N ASP A 267 -4.07 24.66 -12.73
CA ASP A 267 -3.58 26.06 -12.76
C ASP A 267 -2.87 26.49 -11.47
N ASN A 268 -3.44 26.16 -10.31
CA ASN A 268 -2.86 26.36 -8.98
C ASN A 268 -2.90 25.02 -8.21
N PRO A 269 -1.74 24.39 -7.96
CA PRO A 269 -1.69 23.08 -7.29
C PRO A 269 -2.10 23.14 -5.81
N LEU A 270 -1.96 24.30 -5.16
CA LEU A 270 -2.31 24.48 -3.75
C LEU A 270 -3.83 24.50 -3.51
N ARG A 271 -4.65 24.50 -4.57
CA ARG A 271 -6.10 24.31 -4.45
C ARG A 271 -6.47 22.97 -3.83
N LEU A 272 -5.62 21.94 -3.95
CA LEU A 272 -5.92 20.63 -3.39
C LEU A 272 -5.48 20.47 -1.93
N LEU A 273 -4.77 21.44 -1.32
CA LEU A 273 -4.30 21.35 0.07
C LEU A 273 -5.42 21.09 1.09
N PHE A 274 -6.61 21.63 0.86
CA PHE A 274 -7.75 21.47 1.78
C PHE A 274 -8.33 20.04 1.79
N VAL A 275 -7.99 19.22 0.78
CA VAL A 275 -8.57 17.87 0.61
C VAL A 275 -8.21 16.98 1.80
N GLY A 276 -6.97 17.02 2.27
CA GLY A 276 -6.52 16.24 3.42
C GLY A 276 -7.32 16.56 4.68
N GLU A 277 -7.49 17.86 4.98
CA GLU A 277 -8.30 18.31 6.11
C GLU A 277 -9.76 17.86 5.98
N GLN A 278 -10.37 18.06 4.80
CA GLN A 278 -11.78 17.73 4.60
C GLN A 278 -12.03 16.23 4.71
N ARG A 279 -11.16 15.38 4.17
CA ARG A 279 -11.34 13.93 4.25
C ARG A 279 -11.16 13.41 5.65
N ILE A 280 -10.06 13.73 6.32
CA ILE A 280 -9.80 13.24 7.68
C ILE A 280 -10.86 13.75 8.67
N ARG A 281 -11.43 14.95 8.44
CA ARG A 281 -12.59 15.44 9.22
C ARG A 281 -13.91 14.81 8.77
N TRP A 282 -14.10 14.48 7.49
CA TRP A 282 -15.30 13.84 6.95
C TRP A 282 -15.41 12.35 7.24
N THR A 283 -14.31 11.62 7.39
CA THR A 283 -14.34 10.21 7.84
C THR A 283 -15.12 10.08 9.15
N ARG A 284 -15.03 11.09 10.03
CA ARG A 284 -15.81 11.16 11.29
C ARG A 284 -17.32 11.44 11.09
N ARG A 285 -17.75 11.80 9.88
CA ARG A 285 -19.14 12.17 9.53
C ARG A 285 -19.80 11.17 8.57
N LEU A 286 -19.08 10.16 8.08
CA LEU A 286 -19.63 9.10 7.25
C LEU A 286 -20.49 8.15 8.13
N ASP A 287 -21.80 8.37 8.12
CA ASP A 287 -22.77 7.44 8.71
C ASP A 287 -23.30 6.51 7.61
N THR A 288 -22.73 5.31 7.50
CA THR A 288 -23.20 4.26 6.58
C THR A 288 -24.67 3.93 6.81
N ASN A 289 -25.14 4.01 8.06
CA ASN A 289 -26.53 3.81 8.46
C ASN A 289 -27.49 4.90 7.96
N LYS A 290 -26.99 6.10 7.60
CA LYS A 290 -27.78 7.20 7.04
C LYS A 290 -27.67 7.30 5.51
N GLY A 291 -26.98 6.37 4.86
CA GLY A 291 -26.79 6.34 3.41
C GLY A 291 -25.84 7.42 2.87
N VAL A 292 -25.00 8.02 3.74
CA VAL A 292 -23.98 8.99 3.32
C VAL A 292 -22.70 8.23 3.02
N HIS A 293 -22.45 7.99 1.73
CA HIS A 293 -21.25 7.33 1.21
C HIS A 293 -20.30 8.35 0.57
N GLU A 294 -19.00 8.06 0.54
CA GLU A 294 -18.00 8.92 -0.12
C GLU A 294 -18.31 9.17 -1.61
N MET A 295 -18.81 8.14 -2.29
CA MET A 295 -19.25 8.17 -3.70
C MET A 295 -20.47 9.08 -3.95
N SER A 296 -21.14 9.59 -2.91
CA SER A 296 -22.25 10.54 -3.05
C SER A 296 -21.78 11.99 -3.20
N SER A 297 -20.48 12.25 -3.03
CA SER A 297 -19.92 13.60 -3.15
C SER A 297 -19.90 14.06 -4.61
N LYS A 298 -20.37 15.29 -4.87
CA LYS A 298 -20.30 15.92 -6.20
C LYS A 298 -18.87 16.38 -6.57
N ASN A 299 -17.92 16.26 -5.64
CA ASN A 299 -16.55 16.70 -5.79
C ASN A 299 -15.66 15.50 -6.06
N ILE A 300 -15.16 15.36 -7.28
CA ILE A 300 -14.29 14.26 -7.69
C ILE A 300 -13.02 14.15 -6.82
N PHE A 301 -12.47 15.28 -6.39
CA PHE A 301 -11.25 15.32 -5.57
C PHE A 301 -11.46 14.83 -4.13
N LEU A 302 -12.69 14.59 -3.68
CA LEU A 302 -12.97 14.08 -2.33
C LEU A 302 -13.21 12.56 -2.30
N ILE A 303 -13.24 11.88 -3.45
CA ILE A 303 -13.42 10.44 -3.55
C ILE A 303 -12.07 9.74 -3.39
N GLU A 304 -11.95 8.84 -2.40
CA GLU A 304 -10.70 8.14 -2.08
C GLU A 304 -10.18 7.30 -3.24
N ASP A 305 -11.05 6.46 -3.82
CA ASP A 305 -10.75 5.61 -4.99
C ASP A 305 -10.17 6.37 -6.19
N LYS A 306 -10.48 7.67 -6.31
CA LYS A 306 -10.07 8.51 -7.46
C LYS A 306 -8.83 9.33 -7.18
N LEU A 307 -8.62 9.71 -5.93
CA LEU A 307 -7.48 10.51 -5.54
C LEU A 307 -7.03 10.04 -4.17
N PRO A 308 -6.23 8.96 -4.08
CA PRO A 308 -5.74 8.46 -2.80
C PRO A 308 -4.94 9.53 -2.05
N LEU A 309 -5.07 9.57 -0.72
CA LEU A 309 -4.35 10.55 0.10
C LEU A 309 -2.84 10.31 0.05
N GLU A 310 -2.41 9.05 -0.06
CA GLU A 310 -1.00 8.67 -0.27
C GLU A 310 -0.42 9.36 -1.52
N SER A 311 -1.06 9.17 -2.69
CA SER A 311 -0.59 9.74 -3.95
C SER A 311 -0.59 11.28 -3.93
N LEU A 312 -1.59 11.89 -3.29
CA LEU A 312 -1.64 13.34 -3.11
C LEU A 312 -0.52 13.85 -2.18
N SER A 313 -0.13 13.05 -1.19
CA SER A 313 1.00 13.35 -0.31
C SER A 313 2.33 13.35 -1.08
N ILE A 314 2.51 12.38 -1.98
CA ILE A 314 3.66 12.34 -2.89
C ILE A 314 3.65 13.52 -3.86
N PHE A 315 2.49 13.91 -4.40
CA PHE A 315 2.37 15.11 -5.24
C PHE A 315 2.85 16.38 -4.52
N PHE A 316 2.48 16.57 -3.25
CA PHE A 316 2.98 17.71 -2.46
C PHE A 316 4.47 17.58 -2.10
N TYR A 317 4.97 16.36 -1.90
CA TYR A 317 6.41 16.11 -1.78
C TYR A 317 7.17 16.59 -3.03
N MET A 318 6.72 16.22 -4.23
CA MET A 318 7.35 16.62 -5.50
C MET A 318 7.35 18.16 -5.70
N ILE A 319 6.30 18.85 -5.26
CA ILE A 319 6.22 20.31 -5.38
C ILE A 319 7.11 21.00 -4.36
N PHE A 320 7.03 20.62 -3.08
CA PHE A 320 7.67 21.38 -2.01
C PHE A 320 9.13 21.00 -1.78
N VAL A 321 9.46 19.71 -1.86
CA VAL A 321 10.81 19.17 -1.59
C VAL A 321 11.65 19.23 -2.86
N GLU A 322 11.19 18.57 -3.93
CA GLU A 322 11.92 18.53 -5.21
C GLU A 322 11.83 19.84 -6.01
N GLY A 323 10.93 20.74 -5.61
CA GLY A 323 10.83 22.08 -6.19
C GLY A 323 10.26 22.11 -7.61
N ILE A 324 9.50 21.08 -8.00
CA ILE A 324 8.89 20.99 -9.34
C ILE A 324 7.75 22.01 -9.45
N CYS A 325 7.71 22.76 -10.55
CA CYS A 325 6.69 23.76 -10.85
C CYS A 325 6.47 24.84 -9.77
N LEU A 326 7.47 25.18 -8.96
CA LEU A 326 7.36 26.25 -7.94
C LEU A 326 6.90 27.61 -8.52
N ASN A 327 7.19 27.87 -9.80
CA ASN A 327 6.76 29.09 -10.50
C ASN A 327 5.23 29.20 -10.66
N SER A 328 4.52 28.07 -10.66
CA SER A 328 3.06 27.99 -10.78
C SER A 328 2.35 28.21 -9.44
N VAL A 329 3.07 28.05 -8.33
CA VAL A 329 2.52 28.18 -6.98
C VAL A 329 2.25 29.65 -6.63
N PRO A 330 1.00 30.06 -6.35
CA PRO A 330 0.72 31.45 -5.97
C PRO A 330 1.34 31.79 -4.61
N LYS A 331 2.00 32.93 -4.52
CA LYS A 331 2.62 33.44 -3.28
C LYS A 331 1.62 34.07 -2.28
N VAL A 332 0.33 33.75 -2.42
CA VAL A 332 -0.78 34.34 -1.63
C VAL A 332 -1.01 33.57 -0.32
N TYR A 333 -0.59 32.30 -0.26
CA TYR A 333 -0.82 31.44 0.89
C TYR A 333 0.18 31.74 2.02
N ALA A 334 -0.34 31.83 3.25
CA ALA A 334 0.51 31.97 4.43
C ALA A 334 1.35 30.69 4.65
N PRO A 335 2.66 30.80 4.97
CA PRO A 335 3.51 29.64 5.24
C PRO A 335 2.94 28.72 6.32
N LEU A 336 2.38 29.28 7.39
CA LEU A 336 1.71 28.53 8.45
C LEU A 336 0.54 27.70 7.95
N TYR A 337 -0.30 28.26 7.07
CA TYR A 337 -1.44 27.54 6.48
C TYR A 337 -0.96 26.36 5.62
N ILE A 338 0.07 26.58 4.80
CA ILE A 338 0.65 25.50 3.97
C ILE A 338 1.18 24.40 4.88
N PHE A 339 1.89 24.75 5.95
CA PHE A 339 2.43 23.80 6.91
C PHE A 339 1.33 22.97 7.59
N GLU A 340 0.32 23.62 8.20
CA GLU A 340 -0.77 22.93 8.92
C GLU A 340 -1.57 22.01 7.99
N MET A 341 -1.86 22.44 6.77
CA MET A 341 -2.55 21.59 5.78
C MET A 341 -1.66 20.43 5.31
N SER A 342 -0.37 20.65 5.16
CA SER A 342 0.57 19.62 4.71
C SER A 342 0.89 18.57 5.77
N LEU A 343 0.67 18.87 7.06
CA LEU A 343 0.81 17.90 8.14
C LEU A 343 -0.21 16.75 8.01
N TYR A 344 -1.38 16.98 7.42
CA TYR A 344 -2.34 15.90 7.16
C TYR A 344 -1.76 14.84 6.22
N TYR A 345 -1.09 15.28 5.15
CA TYR A 345 -0.42 14.40 4.19
C TYR A 345 0.81 13.71 4.78
N THR A 346 1.55 14.42 5.63
CA THR A 346 2.68 13.83 6.36
C THR A 346 2.21 12.71 7.28
N ASN A 347 1.14 12.92 8.04
CA ASN A 347 0.58 11.89 8.92
C ASN A 347 0.09 10.67 8.14
N GLU A 348 -0.46 10.87 6.95
CA GLU A 348 -0.87 9.77 6.08
C GLU A 348 0.34 8.91 5.68
N LEU A 349 1.42 9.55 5.20
CA LEU A 349 2.65 8.85 4.83
C LEU A 349 3.31 8.15 6.03
N LEU A 350 3.20 8.69 7.24
CA LEU A 350 3.69 8.09 8.48
C LEU A 350 2.79 6.98 9.05
N ALA A 351 1.58 6.80 8.50
CA ALA A 351 0.67 5.74 8.91
C ALA A 351 0.92 4.42 8.16
N HIS A 352 1.63 4.47 7.04
CA HIS A 352 2.03 3.32 6.24
C HIS A 352 3.30 2.65 6.80
N ASP A 353 3.47 1.35 6.59
CA ASP A 353 4.59 0.59 7.15
C ASP A 353 5.90 0.77 6.34
N GLU A 354 5.82 1.20 5.07
CA GLU A 354 7.00 1.23 4.19
C GLU A 354 8.00 2.35 4.54
N ALA A 355 9.28 1.99 4.63
CA ALA A 355 10.36 2.90 5.02
C ALA A 355 10.54 4.09 4.05
N ALA A 356 10.33 3.88 2.74
CA ALA A 356 10.45 4.92 1.72
C ALA A 356 9.42 6.05 1.92
N LEU A 357 8.18 5.71 2.30
CA LEU A 357 7.12 6.69 2.57
C LEU A 357 7.42 7.49 3.84
N HIS A 358 7.88 6.81 4.90
CA HIS A 358 8.34 7.46 6.13
C HIS A 358 9.44 8.48 5.87
N TYR A 359 10.45 8.12 5.07
CA TYR A 359 11.56 9.01 4.72
C TYR A 359 11.05 10.30 4.04
N ARG A 360 10.15 10.17 3.06
CA ARG A 360 9.57 11.32 2.35
C ARG A 360 8.70 12.20 3.26
N ALA A 361 7.93 11.60 4.17
CA ALA A 361 7.17 12.36 5.15
C ALA A 361 8.07 13.25 6.02
N LEU A 362 9.20 12.70 6.49
CA LEU A 362 10.18 13.44 7.28
C LEU A 362 10.85 14.55 6.48
N GLN A 363 11.21 14.30 5.22
CA GLN A 363 11.80 15.32 4.33
C GLN A 363 10.82 16.44 4.00
N LEU A 364 9.56 16.10 3.68
CA LEU A 364 8.49 17.08 3.43
C LEU A 364 8.32 17.99 4.63
N THR A 365 8.22 17.41 5.82
CA THR A 365 8.05 18.20 7.04
C THR A 365 9.26 19.08 7.33
N LYS A 366 10.48 18.56 7.16
CA LYS A 366 11.70 19.34 7.33
C LYS A 366 11.71 20.56 6.39
N CYS A 367 11.42 20.34 5.11
CA CYS A 367 11.37 21.42 4.12
C CYS A 367 10.32 22.48 4.47
N LEU A 368 9.13 22.06 4.94
CA LEU A 368 8.07 22.99 5.32
C LEU A 368 8.41 23.75 6.61
N LEU A 369 9.04 23.11 7.60
CA LEU A 369 9.53 23.78 8.81
C LEU A 369 10.60 24.82 8.47
N ASP A 370 11.55 24.49 7.59
CA ASP A 370 12.58 25.43 7.14
C ASP A 370 11.94 26.66 6.44
N LYS A 371 10.83 26.46 5.71
CA LYS A 371 10.07 27.55 5.05
C LYS A 371 9.30 28.47 6.00
N LEU A 372 9.02 28.04 7.24
CA LEU A 372 8.37 28.89 8.26
C LEU A 372 9.30 30.02 8.77
N ASN A 373 10.62 29.92 8.53
CA ASN A 373 11.62 30.92 8.92
C ASN A 373 11.45 31.36 10.40
N HIS A 374 11.01 32.61 10.63
CA HIS A 374 10.86 33.24 11.95
C HIS A 374 9.42 33.22 12.49
N GLU A 375 8.43 32.75 11.72
CA GLU A 375 7.04 32.69 12.19
C GLU A 375 6.89 31.56 13.20
N LYS A 376 6.58 31.92 14.45
CA LYS A 376 6.31 30.94 15.50
C LYS A 376 4.89 30.42 15.39
N ILE A 377 4.72 29.11 15.58
CA ILE A 377 3.41 28.45 15.64
C ILE A 377 2.79 28.75 17.01
N ALA A 378 1.58 29.30 17.03
CA ALA A 378 0.89 29.63 18.26
C ALA A 378 0.38 28.37 18.99
N ALA A 379 0.29 28.43 20.32
CA ALA A 379 -0.24 27.34 21.14
C ALA A 379 -1.64 26.87 20.71
N ILE A 380 -2.48 27.77 20.21
CA ILE A 380 -3.84 27.48 19.76
C ILE A 380 -3.89 26.48 18.59
N SER A 381 -2.85 26.43 17.74
CA SER A 381 -2.78 25.46 16.64
C SER A 381 -2.78 24.01 17.16
N LEU A 382 -2.30 23.77 18.39
CA LEU A 382 -2.29 22.43 19.01
C LEU A 382 -3.69 21.88 19.32
N GLU A 383 -4.74 22.71 19.24
CA GLU A 383 -6.12 22.23 19.30
C GLU A 383 -6.47 21.34 18.11
N LEU A 384 -5.82 21.55 16.96
CA LEU A 384 -5.97 20.72 15.78
C LEU A 384 -5.40 19.31 16.05
N ASP A 385 -6.23 18.28 15.82
CA ASP A 385 -5.84 16.88 16.05
C ASP A 385 -4.64 16.44 15.19
N VAL A 386 -4.36 17.14 14.09
CA VAL A 386 -3.24 16.83 13.19
C VAL A 386 -1.89 16.86 13.91
N HIS A 387 -1.69 17.81 14.83
CA HIS A 387 -0.45 17.93 15.59
C HIS A 387 -0.32 16.82 16.65
N LYS A 388 -1.44 16.29 17.17
CA LYS A 388 -1.43 15.20 18.16
C LYS A 388 -1.01 13.88 17.54
N ASN A 389 -1.52 13.58 16.34
CA ASN A 389 -1.18 12.38 15.60
C ASN A 389 0.28 12.42 15.15
N PHE A 390 0.71 13.55 14.61
CA PHE A 390 2.09 13.76 14.14
C PHE A 390 3.14 13.51 15.23
N LEU A 391 2.89 14.01 16.45
CA LEU A 391 3.81 13.85 17.58
C LEU A 391 4.05 12.39 18.00
N ARG A 392 3.17 11.44 17.63
CA ARG A 392 3.34 10.01 17.96
C ARG A 392 4.27 9.28 17.00
N GLN A 393 4.35 9.74 15.76
CA GLN A 393 5.01 9.03 14.65
C GLN A 393 6.32 9.72 14.19
N ILE A 394 6.61 10.92 14.69
CA ILE A 394 7.76 11.70 14.25
C ILE A 394 9.10 11.17 14.80
N GLY A 395 10.14 11.19 13.96
CA GLY A 395 11.51 10.86 14.35
C GLY A 395 12.14 11.88 15.31
N VAL A 396 13.03 11.41 16.19
CA VAL A 396 13.66 12.18 17.28
C VAL A 396 14.39 13.45 16.80
N LYS A 397 15.06 13.40 15.63
CA LYS A 397 15.80 14.54 15.07
C LYS A 397 14.88 15.68 14.64
N LEU A 398 13.77 15.34 13.98
CA LEU A 398 12.80 16.32 13.46
C LEU A 398 11.90 16.86 14.58
N LEU A 399 11.62 16.05 15.61
CA LEU A 399 10.89 16.46 16.81
C LEU A 399 11.50 17.72 17.45
N ARG A 400 12.84 17.83 17.46
CA ARG A 400 13.53 19.03 17.97
C ARG A 400 13.17 20.28 17.18
N GLN A 401 13.31 20.22 15.86
CA GLN A 401 13.07 21.37 14.98
C GLN A 401 11.61 21.81 15.08
N TYR A 402 10.70 20.83 15.10
CA TYR A 402 9.28 21.05 15.28
C TYR A 402 8.95 21.75 16.61
N ILE A 403 9.45 21.25 17.75
CA ILE A 403 9.19 21.87 19.07
C ILE A 403 9.73 23.31 19.12
N LEU A 404 10.92 23.56 18.56
CA LEU A 404 11.52 24.89 18.59
C LEU A 404 10.74 25.95 17.80
N GLN A 405 9.93 25.53 16.83
CA GLN A 405 9.11 26.43 16.01
C GLN A 405 7.88 26.99 16.74
N PHE A 406 7.46 26.39 17.87
CA PHE A 406 6.32 26.89 18.64
C PHE A 406 6.65 28.17 19.44
N ASP A 407 5.61 28.88 19.86
CA ASP A 407 5.67 29.84 20.95
C ASP A 407 5.99 29.15 22.29
N ASP A 408 6.27 29.94 23.33
CA ASP A 408 6.76 29.38 24.59
C ASP A 408 5.67 28.60 25.34
N GLU A 409 4.39 28.97 25.16
CA GLU A 409 3.24 28.24 25.67
C GLU A 409 3.00 26.92 24.91
N GLY A 410 3.09 26.93 23.58
CA GLY A 410 2.98 25.74 22.74
C GLY A 410 4.10 24.74 23.03
N LYS A 411 5.34 25.21 23.23
CA LYS A 411 6.45 24.36 23.68
C LYS A 411 6.11 23.64 24.99
N TYR A 412 5.60 24.38 25.98
CA TYR A 412 5.20 23.80 27.26
C TYR A 412 4.13 22.71 27.09
N LEU A 413 3.08 22.97 26.29
CA LEU A 413 2.00 22.02 26.06
C LEU A 413 2.46 20.76 25.33
N VAL A 414 3.30 20.90 24.29
CA VAL A 414 3.87 19.76 23.56
C VAL A 414 4.74 18.91 24.49
N LEU A 415 5.66 19.53 25.23
CA LEU A 415 6.55 18.84 26.17
C LEU A 415 5.77 18.13 27.28
N LYS A 416 4.76 18.79 27.84
CA LYS A 416 3.86 18.21 28.86
C LYS A 416 3.12 16.98 28.33
N ASN A 417 2.63 17.02 27.09
CA ASN A 417 1.95 15.88 26.47
C ASN A 417 2.93 14.74 26.14
N LEU A 418 4.11 15.04 25.61
CA LEU A 418 5.14 14.01 25.32
C LEU A 418 5.56 13.26 26.58
N LEU A 419 5.78 13.97 27.69
CA LEU A 419 6.09 13.37 28.99
C LEU A 419 4.96 12.52 29.58
N ARG A 420 3.72 12.71 29.12
CA ARG A 420 2.56 11.91 29.54
C ARG A 420 2.35 10.68 28.66
N THR A 421 2.57 10.79 27.36
CA THR A 421 2.10 9.80 26.37
C THR A 421 3.16 8.80 25.93
N VAL A 422 4.45 9.16 25.90
CA VAL A 422 5.49 8.31 25.32
C VAL A 422 6.23 7.51 26.41
N PRO A 423 6.35 6.17 26.29
CA PRO A 423 7.09 5.36 27.24
C PRO A 423 8.61 5.63 27.17
N ILE A 424 9.22 5.77 28.36
CA ILE A 424 10.63 5.61 28.79
C ILE A 424 11.75 6.18 27.88
N MET A 425 11.87 5.76 26.62
CA MET A 425 13.01 6.09 25.74
C MET A 425 13.06 7.55 25.24
N VAL A 426 11.92 8.25 25.18
CA VAL A 426 11.85 9.66 24.70
C VAL A 426 11.90 10.67 25.85
N SER A 427 11.78 10.21 27.10
CA SER A 427 11.86 11.07 28.30
C SER A 427 13.21 11.80 28.46
N PRO A 428 14.39 11.16 28.23
CA PRO A 428 15.69 11.83 28.32
C PRO A 428 15.84 12.96 27.29
N VAL A 429 15.35 12.72 26.07
CA VAL A 429 15.41 13.68 24.97
C VAL A 429 14.51 14.88 25.26
N THR A 430 13.31 14.62 25.77
CA THR A 430 12.36 15.66 26.19
C THR A 430 12.93 16.54 27.31
N TRP A 431 13.65 15.94 28.26
CA TRP A 431 14.39 16.68 29.29
C TRP A 431 15.52 17.53 28.72
N LEU A 432 16.34 16.98 27.81
CA LEU A 432 17.41 17.75 27.15
C LEU A 432 16.86 19.01 26.49
N TYR A 433 15.65 18.95 25.92
CA TYR A 433 15.00 20.13 25.36
C TYR A 433 14.54 21.13 26.42
N ILE A 434 13.92 20.67 27.51
CA ILE A 434 13.56 21.57 28.64
C ILE A 434 14.80 22.27 29.16
N LYS A 435 15.91 21.54 29.33
CA LYS A 435 17.20 22.09 29.71
C LYS A 435 17.68 23.15 28.72
N ASP A 436 17.66 22.89 27.42
CA ASP A 436 18.14 23.82 26.40
C ASP A 436 17.28 25.09 26.31
N VAL A 437 15.94 24.96 26.37
CA VAL A 437 15.02 26.11 26.36
C VAL A 437 15.23 26.98 27.60
N VAL A 438 15.30 26.37 28.78
CA VAL A 438 15.44 27.10 30.04
C VAL A 438 16.87 27.63 30.23
N ALA A 439 17.90 26.92 29.78
CA ALA A 439 19.28 27.42 29.77
C ALA A 439 19.41 28.71 28.96
N ASN A 440 18.83 28.75 27.76
CA ASN A 440 18.86 29.93 26.89
C ASN A 440 18.12 31.13 27.52
N ALA A 441 16.98 30.88 28.20
CA ALA A 441 16.21 31.90 28.91
C ALA A 441 16.92 32.41 30.19
N LEU A 442 17.71 31.56 30.86
CA LEU A 442 18.45 31.93 32.07
C LEU A 442 19.75 32.71 31.75
N VAL A 443 20.37 32.48 30.59
CA VAL A 443 21.60 33.18 30.14
C VAL A 443 21.30 34.58 29.60
N SER A 444 20.13 34.80 28.99
CA SER A 444 19.71 36.11 28.49
C SER A 444 19.21 36.99 29.66
N THR A 445 20.09 37.86 30.17
CA THR A 445 19.82 38.71 31.34
C THR A 445 18.75 39.80 31.09
N SER A 446 18.35 40.03 29.85
CA SER A 446 17.44 41.12 29.43
C SER A 446 15.97 40.72 29.26
N THR A 447 15.62 39.43 29.29
CA THR A 447 14.25 38.94 29.05
C THR A 447 13.66 38.26 30.30
N ASN A 448 12.44 38.64 30.69
CA ASN A 448 11.66 37.92 31.69
C ASN A 448 11.43 36.47 31.23
N LEU A 449 11.47 35.50 32.15
CA LEU A 449 11.17 34.12 31.79
C LEU A 449 9.70 34.01 31.34
N PRO A 450 9.41 33.19 30.31
CA PRO A 450 8.04 32.89 29.95
C PRO A 450 7.30 32.30 31.15
N THR A 451 6.06 32.74 31.36
CA THR A 451 5.19 32.25 32.46
C THR A 451 5.04 30.73 32.43
N SER A 452 5.04 30.12 31.25
CA SER A 452 4.94 28.66 31.06
C SER A 452 6.12 27.86 31.63
N PHE A 453 7.27 28.50 31.88
CA PHE A 453 8.47 27.86 32.45
C PHE A 453 8.86 28.47 33.81
N SER A 454 7.94 29.16 34.49
CA SER A 454 8.14 29.71 35.84
C SER A 454 6.89 29.51 36.70
N GLY A 455 7.05 29.46 38.03
CA GLY A 455 5.92 29.38 38.96
C GLY A 455 5.15 28.05 38.92
N GLN A 456 3.82 28.11 38.82
CA GLN A 456 2.94 26.94 38.99
C GLN A 456 3.01 25.92 37.83
N ASP A 457 3.25 26.39 36.60
CA ASP A 457 3.40 25.51 35.44
C ASP A 457 4.70 24.72 35.50
N PHE A 458 5.80 25.40 35.90
CA PHE A 458 7.07 24.76 36.19
C PHE A 458 6.94 23.70 37.30
N ARG A 459 6.26 24.05 38.41
CA ARG A 459 5.95 23.12 39.50
C ARG A 459 5.22 21.87 39.02
N THR A 460 4.24 22.04 38.13
CA THR A 460 3.44 20.93 37.61
C THR A 460 4.27 19.97 36.77
N ILE A 461 5.13 20.47 35.87
CA ILE A 461 6.02 19.62 35.06
C ILE A 461 7.00 18.85 35.95
N PHE A 462 7.63 19.54 36.90
CA PHE A 462 8.66 18.92 37.74
C PHE A 462 8.09 17.84 38.65
N LEU A 463 7.02 18.13 39.40
CA LEU A 463 6.48 17.17 40.36
C LEU A 463 5.73 16.02 39.71
N ARG A 464 4.95 16.28 38.64
CA ARG A 464 4.09 15.22 38.05
C ARG A 464 4.79 14.39 36.98
N HIS A 465 5.76 14.94 36.27
CA HIS A 465 6.30 14.31 35.07
C HIS A 465 7.79 13.96 35.17
N ILE A 466 8.64 14.91 35.57
CA ILE A 466 10.09 14.70 35.67
C ILE A 466 10.43 13.91 36.94
N CYS A 467 10.07 14.40 38.11
CA CYS A 467 10.38 13.82 39.41
C CYS A 467 9.24 12.94 39.92
N HIS A 468 8.76 12.01 39.09
CA HIS A 468 7.69 11.07 39.45
C HIS A 468 8.14 9.62 39.33
N LEU A 469 7.98 8.87 40.43
CA LEU A 469 8.16 7.42 40.52
C LEU A 469 6.78 6.74 40.58
N PRO A 470 6.41 5.88 39.60
CA PRO A 470 5.06 5.32 39.48
C PRO A 470 4.62 4.50 40.70
N HIS A 471 5.54 3.79 41.35
CA HIS A 471 5.27 2.96 42.54
C HIS A 471 6.10 3.40 43.76
N GLY A 472 6.58 4.65 43.77
CA GLY A 472 7.45 5.17 44.83
C GLY A 472 8.69 4.29 45.02
N ALA A 473 8.96 3.86 46.25
CA ALA A 473 10.12 3.04 46.60
C ALA A 473 10.10 1.61 46.02
N LYS A 474 8.96 1.14 45.48
CA LYS A 474 8.82 -0.19 44.85
C LYS A 474 8.95 -0.17 43.32
N THR A 475 9.27 0.99 42.75
CA THR A 475 9.42 1.16 41.30
C THR A 475 10.58 0.30 40.80
N ASP A 476 10.40 -0.38 39.65
CA ASP A 476 11.54 -1.01 38.98
C ASP A 476 12.49 0.07 38.46
N LEU A 477 13.62 0.20 39.15
CA LEU A 477 14.61 1.22 38.84
C LEU A 477 15.43 0.90 37.60
N ILE A 478 15.50 -0.35 37.15
CA ILE A 478 16.24 -0.74 35.94
C ILE A 478 15.42 -0.38 34.71
N GLU A 479 14.15 -0.77 34.68
CA GLU A 479 13.24 -0.42 33.58
C GLU A 479 13.14 1.10 33.40
N HIS A 480 13.19 1.86 34.49
CA HIS A 480 13.09 3.32 34.48
C HIS A 480 14.44 4.04 34.65
N ALA A 481 15.57 3.37 34.44
CA ALA A 481 16.89 3.92 34.72
C ALA A 481 17.18 5.23 33.97
N ASP A 482 16.91 5.26 32.67
CA ASP A 482 17.16 6.43 31.82
C ASP A 482 16.33 7.64 32.25
N LYS A 483 15.08 7.41 32.67
CA LYS A 483 14.19 8.44 33.19
C LYS A 483 14.73 8.99 34.50
N VAL A 484 15.08 8.12 35.45
CA VAL A 484 15.61 8.51 36.77
C VAL A 484 16.90 9.31 36.64
N ILE A 485 17.84 8.84 35.82
CA ILE A 485 19.12 9.52 35.57
C ILE A 485 18.87 10.91 34.94
N SER A 486 17.93 11.01 34.00
CA SER A 486 17.55 12.28 33.38
C SER A 486 16.95 13.25 34.40
N SER A 487 16.07 12.77 35.28
CA SER A 487 15.47 13.56 36.36
C SER A 487 16.50 14.06 37.37
N LEU A 488 17.48 13.21 37.74
CA LEU A 488 18.59 13.63 38.62
C LEU A 488 19.47 14.69 37.95
N ASN A 489 19.79 14.51 36.67
CA ASN A 489 20.51 15.53 35.89
C ASN A 489 19.72 16.84 35.79
N ALA A 490 18.38 16.78 35.76
CA ALA A 490 17.53 17.95 35.80
C ALA A 490 17.63 18.74 37.09
N LEU A 491 17.47 18.06 38.23
CA LEU A 491 17.63 18.67 39.53
C LEU A 491 19.00 19.30 39.69
N ARG A 492 20.06 18.62 39.24
CA ARG A 492 21.43 19.15 39.26
C ARG A 492 21.58 20.41 38.42
N PHE A 493 21.01 20.43 37.20
CA PHE A 493 21.08 21.60 36.33
C PHE A 493 20.45 22.84 36.97
N PHE A 494 19.23 22.70 37.50
CA PHE A 494 18.51 23.81 38.12
C PHE A 494 19.17 24.31 39.41
N ALA A 495 19.66 23.39 40.25
CA ALA A 495 20.41 23.75 41.45
C ALA A 495 21.69 24.57 41.15
N ILE A 496 22.33 24.35 40.00
CA ILE A 496 23.55 25.07 39.59
C ILE A 496 23.23 26.38 38.86
N LYS A 497 22.16 26.41 38.04
CA LYS A 497 21.90 27.53 37.12
C LYS A 497 20.89 28.55 37.64
N ASP A 498 19.88 28.14 38.40
CA ASP A 498 18.86 29.06 38.90
C ASP A 498 19.18 29.59 40.31
N LEU A 499 20.32 30.28 40.44
CA LEU A 499 20.77 30.83 41.72
C LEU A 499 19.86 31.94 42.27
N GLN A 500 19.10 32.60 41.39
CA GLN A 500 18.22 33.73 41.72
C GLN A 500 16.74 33.32 41.88
N ASN A 501 16.45 32.01 41.88
CA ASN A 501 15.09 31.47 41.95
C ASN A 501 14.11 32.07 40.92
N ARG A 502 14.57 32.35 39.69
CA ARG A 502 13.73 32.93 38.64
C ARG A 502 12.66 31.96 38.13
N THR A 503 12.89 30.66 38.28
CA THR A 503 11.94 29.61 37.86
C THR A 503 10.97 29.18 38.97
N GLY A 504 11.26 29.51 40.23
CA GLY A 504 10.55 29.01 41.40
C GLY A 504 11.01 27.61 41.84
N PHE A 505 12.15 27.13 41.34
CA PHE A 505 12.72 25.81 41.66
C PHE A 505 12.92 25.61 43.16
N TRP A 506 13.51 26.58 43.86
CA TRP A 506 13.84 26.46 45.28
C TRP A 506 12.61 26.32 46.17
N ASP A 507 11.47 26.88 45.76
CA ASP A 507 10.20 26.78 46.49
C ASP A 507 9.62 25.35 46.44
N ILE A 508 10.00 24.56 45.43
CA ILE A 508 9.47 23.22 45.16
C ILE A 508 10.40 22.12 45.74
N VAL A 509 11.66 22.45 46.06
CA VAL A 509 12.65 21.49 46.56
C VAL A 509 12.14 20.62 47.72
N PRO A 510 11.48 21.16 48.76
CA PRO A 510 10.97 20.34 49.87
C PRO A 510 9.97 19.26 49.41
N GLU A 511 9.14 19.57 48.42
CA GLU A 511 8.17 18.61 47.86
C GLU A 511 8.87 17.54 47.02
N ILE A 512 9.92 17.90 46.27
CA ILE A 512 10.75 16.96 45.49
C ILE A 512 11.50 16.01 46.41
N GLU A 513 12.00 16.50 47.54
CA GLU A 513 12.66 15.65 48.55
C GLU A 513 11.70 14.58 49.06
N GLN A 514 10.48 14.97 49.42
CA GLN A 514 9.46 14.06 49.95
C GLN A 514 8.92 13.08 48.92
N GLN A 515 8.63 13.53 47.69
CA GLN A 515 7.91 12.73 46.68
C GLN A 515 8.82 11.90 45.77
N PHE A 516 10.08 12.30 45.59
CA PHE A 516 10.99 11.67 44.63
C PHE A 516 12.29 11.20 45.28
N THR A 517 12.99 12.10 45.96
CA THR A 517 14.38 11.90 46.42
C THR A 517 14.47 10.87 47.54
N ASP A 518 13.60 10.96 48.55
CA ASP A 518 13.54 10.00 49.66
C ASP A 518 13.01 8.62 49.23
N PRO A 519 11.92 8.50 48.45
CA PRO A 519 11.50 7.22 47.88
C PRO A 519 12.56 6.59 46.98
N LEU A 520 13.28 7.38 46.17
CA LEU A 520 14.37 6.89 45.32
C LEU A 520 15.52 6.33 46.15
N ARG A 521 15.92 7.01 47.24
CA ARG A 521 16.95 6.50 48.16
C ARG A 521 16.56 5.15 48.74
N LYS A 522 15.33 5.04 49.24
CA LYS A 522 14.78 3.77 49.78
C LYS A 522 14.72 2.68 48.72
N GLY A 523 14.27 3.01 47.50
CA GLY A 523 14.24 2.08 46.38
C GLY A 523 15.64 1.58 46.01
N LEU A 524 16.62 2.48 45.89
CA LEU A 524 18.02 2.13 45.60
C LEU A 524 18.62 1.25 46.69
N ASP A 525 18.38 1.54 47.97
CA ASP A 525 18.90 0.71 49.07
C ASP A 525 18.29 -0.71 49.03
N ILE A 526 16.99 -0.84 48.74
CA ILE A 526 16.30 -2.13 48.59
C ILE A 526 16.84 -2.89 47.36
N SER A 527 16.90 -2.23 46.20
CA SER A 527 17.37 -2.85 44.95
C SER A 527 18.83 -3.27 45.04
N VAL A 528 19.73 -2.42 45.56
CA VAL A 528 21.14 -2.77 45.72
C VAL A 528 21.31 -3.95 46.68
N ALA A 529 20.56 -3.99 47.79
CA ALA A 529 20.60 -5.13 48.72
C ALA A 529 20.11 -6.43 48.05
N HIS A 530 19.00 -6.37 47.33
CA HIS A 530 18.43 -7.52 46.61
C HIS A 530 19.38 -8.05 45.53
N TYR A 531 19.93 -7.18 44.68
CA TYR A 531 20.83 -7.59 43.59
C TYR A 531 22.19 -8.07 44.10
N LYS A 532 22.71 -7.51 45.21
CA LYS A 532 23.92 -8.04 45.87
C LYS A 532 23.68 -9.41 46.49
N ALA A 533 22.54 -9.61 47.14
CA ALA A 533 22.16 -10.92 47.67
C ALA A 533 22.01 -11.96 46.55
N GLU A 534 21.38 -11.57 45.43
CA GLU A 534 21.24 -12.43 44.24
C GLU A 534 22.58 -12.73 43.59
N LEU A 535 23.48 -11.75 43.48
CA LEU A 535 24.82 -11.95 42.96
C LEU A 535 25.60 -12.95 43.83
N LEU A 536 25.56 -12.80 45.15
CA LEU A 536 26.19 -13.74 46.08
C LEU A 536 25.56 -15.13 45.99
N ARG A 537 24.24 -15.24 45.82
CA ARG A 537 23.54 -16.51 45.60
C ARG A 537 24.03 -17.21 44.33
N VAL A 538 24.14 -16.47 43.24
CA VAL A 538 24.63 -16.99 41.95
C VAL A 538 26.14 -17.28 41.99
N GLU A 539 26.95 -16.51 42.72
CA GLU A 539 28.41 -16.72 42.84
C GLU A 539 28.76 -17.89 43.75
N ASN A 540 27.97 -18.16 44.80
CA ASN A 540 28.26 -19.23 45.76
C ASN A 540 27.80 -20.62 45.30
N GLY A 541 26.74 -20.71 44.49
CA GLY A 541 26.30 -21.97 43.85
C GLY A 541 25.71 -22.99 44.83
N LEU A 542 24.41 -23.29 44.64
CA LEU A 542 23.51 -24.15 45.44
C LEU A 542 22.98 -23.47 46.72
N ASP A 543 21.69 -23.58 47.06
CA ASP A 543 20.92 -24.81 47.20
C ASP A 543 19.81 -25.06 46.14
N ALA A 544 19.83 -26.26 45.54
CA ALA A 544 18.76 -26.75 44.66
C ALA A 544 17.44 -27.05 45.41
N GLU A 545 17.48 -27.17 46.73
CA GLU A 545 16.29 -27.38 47.58
C GLU A 545 15.45 -26.09 47.69
N THR A 546 16.08 -24.92 47.86
CA THR A 546 15.37 -23.64 47.94
C THR A 546 14.83 -23.19 46.58
N GLU A 547 15.52 -23.48 45.48
CA GLU A 547 15.00 -23.25 44.13
C GLU A 547 13.79 -24.13 43.76
N ALA A 548 13.63 -25.29 44.40
CA ALA A 548 12.46 -26.16 44.27
C ALA A 548 11.31 -25.71 45.18
N GLU A 549 11.63 -25.23 46.39
CA GLU A 549 10.67 -24.65 47.34
C GLU A 549 10.08 -23.32 46.81
N ASP A 550 10.93 -22.44 46.27
CA ASP A 550 10.52 -21.15 45.68
C ASP A 550 9.79 -21.34 44.35
N ARG A 551 10.17 -22.33 43.52
CA ARG A 551 9.38 -22.71 42.32
C ARG A 551 7.99 -23.19 42.69
N LYS A 552 7.85 -24.00 43.74
CA LYS A 552 6.53 -24.42 44.25
C LYS A 552 5.72 -23.26 44.81
N ASN A 553 6.36 -22.33 45.53
CA ASN A 553 5.70 -21.15 46.08
C ASN A 553 5.27 -20.15 44.98
N LEU A 554 6.04 -20.05 43.89
CA LEU A 554 5.71 -19.26 42.70
C LEU A 554 4.60 -19.91 41.88
N GLU A 555 4.57 -21.24 41.70
CA GLU A 555 3.45 -21.94 41.04
C GLU A 555 2.12 -21.79 41.79
N ILE A 556 2.15 -21.72 43.13
CA ILE A 556 0.96 -21.46 43.96
C ILE A 556 0.49 -20.00 43.83
N LEU A 557 1.39 -19.05 43.54
CA LEU A 557 1.05 -17.65 43.27
C LEU A 557 0.57 -17.43 41.83
N ASP A 558 1.14 -18.13 40.86
CA ASP A 558 0.79 -18.04 39.43
C ASP A 558 -0.58 -18.62 39.12
N LEU A 559 -1.06 -19.59 39.91
CA LEU A 559 -2.46 -20.05 39.84
C LEU A 559 -3.50 -18.97 40.19
N ASN A 560 -3.08 -17.85 40.81
CA ASN A 560 -3.94 -16.70 41.07
C ASN A 560 -3.74 -15.52 40.11
N ILE A 561 -2.77 -15.58 39.18
CA ILE A 561 -2.47 -14.50 38.22
C ILE A 561 -2.60 -14.96 36.75
N ALA A 562 -2.80 -16.24 36.48
CA ALA A 562 -3.02 -16.81 35.14
C ALA A 562 -4.37 -16.46 34.46
N ASN A 563 -4.97 -15.31 34.76
CA ASN A 563 -6.10 -14.75 34.00
C ASN A 563 -5.76 -13.46 33.23
N ALA A 564 -4.49 -13.06 33.13
CA ALA A 564 -4.09 -12.00 32.23
C ALA A 564 -2.81 -12.38 31.47
N SER A 565 -2.83 -12.17 30.15
CA SER A 565 -1.72 -12.33 29.20
C SER A 565 -1.15 -13.74 28.98
N LYS A 566 -1.89 -14.55 28.21
CA LYS A 566 -1.26 -15.52 27.29
C LYS A 566 -1.04 -14.79 25.97
N GLU A 567 0.19 -14.38 25.69
CA GLU A 567 0.78 -14.23 24.35
C GLU A 567 2.21 -13.65 24.46
N SER A 568 3.19 -14.53 24.68
CA SER A 568 4.55 -14.33 24.21
C SER A 568 5.22 -15.70 24.15
N GLY A 569 5.65 -16.09 22.95
CA GLY A 569 6.17 -17.42 22.64
C GLY A 569 7.36 -17.84 23.49
N GLN A 570 7.45 -19.14 23.71
CA GLN A 570 8.62 -19.83 24.23
C GLN A 570 9.86 -19.52 23.36
N MET A 571 10.83 -18.82 23.92
CA MET A 571 12.24 -19.00 23.59
C MET A 571 12.96 -19.38 24.87
N ASP A 572 13.25 -20.67 25.01
CA ASP A 572 14.22 -21.17 25.98
C ASP A 572 15.63 -20.72 25.58
N LEU A 573 16.19 -19.78 26.34
CA LEU A 573 17.63 -19.53 26.40
C LEU A 573 18.06 -19.82 27.83
N GLU A 574 18.65 -20.99 28.08
CA GLU A 574 19.34 -21.27 29.33
C GLU A 574 20.51 -20.27 29.48
N ILE A 575 20.28 -19.20 30.24
CA ILE A 575 21.28 -18.16 30.53
C ILE A 575 22.40 -18.82 31.35
N THR A 576 23.61 -18.94 30.78
CA THR A 576 24.79 -19.47 31.47
C THR A 576 25.07 -18.68 32.74
N ARG A 577 25.50 -19.35 33.83
CA ARG A 577 25.82 -18.73 35.14
C ARG A 577 26.70 -17.48 35.03
N GLN A 578 27.68 -17.48 34.12
CA GLN A 578 28.55 -16.34 33.83
C GLN A 578 27.80 -15.15 33.21
N ARG A 579 26.87 -15.41 32.28
CA ARG A 579 26.04 -14.36 31.68
C ARG A 579 25.05 -13.77 32.70
N LYS A 580 24.53 -14.60 33.62
CA LYS A 580 23.68 -14.14 34.74
C LYS A 580 24.46 -13.24 35.70
N THR A 581 25.69 -13.60 36.09
CA THR A 581 26.51 -12.73 36.97
C THR A 581 26.92 -11.43 36.28
N GLU A 582 27.20 -11.45 34.98
CA GLU A 582 27.51 -10.25 34.20
C GLU A 582 26.33 -9.27 34.17
N ILE A 583 25.12 -9.76 33.88
CA ILE A 583 23.89 -8.94 33.88
C ILE A 583 23.64 -8.33 35.28
N LEU A 584 23.80 -9.10 36.35
CA LEU A 584 23.63 -8.61 37.72
C LEU A 584 24.66 -7.51 38.08
N ARG A 585 25.91 -7.68 37.67
CA ARG A 585 26.96 -6.67 37.87
C ARG A 585 26.71 -5.40 37.05
N GLN A 586 26.23 -5.53 35.81
CA GLN A 586 25.83 -4.39 34.99
C GLN A 586 24.70 -3.59 35.65
N ASN A 587 23.67 -4.27 36.16
CA ASN A 587 22.55 -3.63 36.86
C ASN A 587 22.99 -2.93 38.15
N LEU A 588 23.90 -3.53 38.92
CA LEU A 588 24.50 -2.89 40.10
C LEU A 588 25.28 -1.61 39.73
N CYS A 589 26.02 -1.63 38.63
CA CYS A 589 26.72 -0.44 38.12
C CYS A 589 25.73 0.70 37.81
N THR A 590 24.58 0.38 37.20
CA THR A 590 23.52 1.35 36.93
C THR A 590 22.97 1.97 38.22
N PHE A 591 22.77 1.17 39.28
CA PHE A 591 22.35 1.70 40.59
C PHE A 591 23.40 2.58 41.26
N ASP A 592 24.68 2.21 41.17
CA ASP A 592 25.77 3.02 41.70
C ASP A 592 25.87 4.37 40.97
N LEU A 593 25.61 4.38 39.66
CA LEU A 593 25.53 5.61 38.85
C LEU A 593 24.39 6.52 39.33
N MET A 594 23.20 5.97 39.57
CA MET A 594 22.07 6.73 40.14
C MET A 594 22.39 7.25 41.55
N ARG A 595 23.01 6.44 42.41
CA ARG A 595 23.37 6.80 43.78
C ARG A 595 24.41 7.92 43.82
N SER A 596 25.39 7.88 42.91
CA SER A 596 26.39 8.94 42.74
C SER A 596 25.75 10.25 42.29
N ALA A 597 24.88 10.21 41.27
CA ALA A 597 24.16 11.38 40.79
C ALA A 597 23.26 12.00 41.87
N HIS A 598 22.53 11.17 42.61
CA HIS A 598 21.71 11.57 43.75
C HIS A 598 22.53 12.23 44.87
N SER A 599 23.68 11.65 45.22
CA SER A 599 24.57 12.21 46.27
C SER A 599 25.14 13.57 45.87
N CYS A 600 25.46 13.78 44.59
CA CYS A 600 25.92 15.07 44.09
C CYS A 600 24.86 16.18 44.21
N ILE A 601 23.57 15.84 44.09
CA ILE A 601 22.46 16.81 44.22
C ILE A 601 22.33 17.27 45.67
N LEU A 602 22.39 16.34 46.63
CA LEU A 602 22.38 16.67 48.07
C LEU A 602 23.55 17.59 48.45
N ALA A 603 24.72 17.39 47.85
CA ALA A 603 25.86 18.28 48.04
C ALA A 603 25.63 19.69 47.45
N CYS A 604 24.83 19.81 46.37
CA CYS A 604 24.45 21.10 45.81
C CYS A 604 23.39 21.81 46.65
N SER A 605 22.38 21.08 47.15
CA SER A 605 21.30 21.64 47.99
C SER A 605 21.78 22.06 49.38
N ALA A 606 22.72 21.32 49.98
CA ALA A 606 23.32 21.67 51.26
C ALA A 606 24.23 22.91 51.20
N ASN A 607 24.83 23.21 50.03
CA ASN A 607 25.66 24.41 49.84
C ASN A 607 24.84 25.69 49.60
N SER A 608 23.58 25.57 49.15
CA SER A 608 22.68 26.69 48.88
C SER A 608 21.96 27.23 50.12
N SER A 609 21.75 26.42 51.16
CA SER A 609 20.98 26.80 52.35
C SER A 609 21.76 27.61 53.40
N GLU A 610 23.10 27.67 53.35
CA GLU A 610 23.88 28.37 54.40
C GLU A 610 25.02 29.31 53.92
N VAL A 611 25.33 29.46 52.62
CA VAL A 611 26.60 30.15 52.22
C VAL A 611 26.44 31.35 51.27
N PHE A 612 25.23 31.75 50.87
CA PHE A 612 25.08 32.91 49.97
C PHE A 612 25.17 34.30 50.64
N ALA A 613 25.16 34.38 51.97
CA ALA A 613 25.35 35.65 52.70
C ALA A 613 26.82 36.03 52.96
N GLN A 614 27.79 35.11 52.81
CA GLN A 614 29.19 35.37 53.22
C GLN A 614 30.25 35.30 52.11
N ARG A 615 29.94 34.87 50.89
CA ARG A 615 30.96 34.71 49.83
C ARG A 615 30.95 35.71 48.67
N TYR A 616 30.11 36.75 48.70
CA TYR A 616 30.12 37.80 47.66
C TYR A 616 31.07 38.98 47.92
N SER A 617 31.79 39.02 49.05
CA SER A 617 32.81 40.06 49.31
C SER A 617 34.24 39.66 48.91
N ALA A 618 34.52 38.41 48.54
CA ALA A 618 35.90 37.93 48.37
C ALA A 618 36.25 37.43 46.96
N TYR A 619 35.31 37.45 46.01
CA TYR A 619 35.54 36.94 44.64
C TYR A 619 35.68 38.03 43.56
N ALA A 620 36.00 39.26 43.96
CA ALA A 620 36.37 40.34 43.02
C ALA A 620 37.88 40.39 42.70
N SER A 621 38.74 39.55 43.32
CA SER A 621 40.19 39.75 43.24
C SER A 621 41.07 38.53 42.94
N VAL A 622 40.52 37.39 42.51
CA VAL A 622 41.36 36.24 42.11
C VAL A 622 40.83 35.49 40.89
N ARG A 623 41.29 35.92 39.71
CA ARG A 623 41.74 35.06 38.60
C ARG A 623 43.13 35.60 38.21
N PRO A 624 44.11 34.77 37.80
CA PRO A 624 43.93 33.57 36.98
C PRO A 624 44.74 32.34 37.43
N LEU A 625 44.22 31.14 37.19
CA LEU A 625 44.95 29.90 36.88
C LEU A 625 43.92 28.76 36.87
N LEU A 626 43.29 28.57 35.70
CA LEU A 626 42.62 27.36 35.20
C LEU A 626 41.87 27.78 33.91
N ALA A 627 42.64 28.16 32.91
CA ALA A 627 42.33 28.06 31.48
C ALA A 627 43.27 26.94 31.00
N SER A 628 42.89 25.84 30.36
CA SER A 628 41.82 25.46 29.43
C SER A 628 41.80 23.90 29.39
N PRO A 629 41.08 23.19 28.50
CA PRO A 629 40.01 23.59 27.60
C PRO A 629 38.70 22.83 27.86
N ALA A 630 37.67 23.26 27.13
CA ALA A 630 36.35 22.64 27.05
C ALA A 630 36.41 21.11 26.95
N LEU A 631 35.80 20.42 27.91
CA LEU A 631 35.27 19.08 27.68
C LEU A 631 34.07 19.23 26.75
N ASN A 632 34.34 19.13 25.45
CA ASN A 632 33.34 18.83 24.44
C ASN A 632 32.66 17.52 24.86
N PHE A 633 31.45 17.63 25.39
CA PHE A 633 30.53 16.49 25.44
C PHE A 633 30.10 16.21 24.01
N HIS A 634 30.85 15.33 23.35
CA HIS A 634 30.35 14.65 22.17
C HIS A 634 29.10 13.87 22.57
N SER A 635 28.03 14.13 21.82
CA SER A 635 26.79 13.36 21.82
C SER A 635 27.12 11.89 21.57
N THR A 636 27.00 11.04 22.60
CA THR A 636 26.97 9.59 22.41
C THR A 636 25.58 9.21 21.93
N SER A 637 25.38 9.27 20.62
CA SER A 637 24.43 8.42 19.92
C SER A 637 24.85 6.98 20.13
N PHE A 638 24.04 6.18 20.84
CA PHE A 638 24.09 4.74 20.72
C PHE A 638 23.57 4.38 19.33
N LEU A 639 24.46 4.37 18.34
CA LEU A 639 24.32 3.56 17.14
C LEU A 639 25.39 2.48 17.25
N HIS A 640 24.92 1.24 17.29
CA HIS A 640 25.75 0.06 17.17
C HIS A 640 26.32 0.06 15.73
N SER A 641 27.61 0.33 15.55
CA SER A 641 28.30 0.10 14.28
C SER A 641 29.41 -0.92 14.49
N THR A 642 29.22 -2.11 13.94
CA THR A 642 30.23 -3.14 13.72
C THR A 642 31.39 -2.56 12.89
N SER A 643 32.62 -2.64 13.42
CA SER A 643 33.83 -2.21 12.71
C SER A 643 34.36 -3.32 11.80
N ILE A 644 34.38 -3.07 10.49
CA ILE A 644 35.19 -3.82 9.51
C ILE A 644 36.54 -3.10 9.37
N HIS A 645 37.61 -3.89 9.49
CA HIS A 645 39.00 -3.47 9.31
C HIS A 645 39.26 -3.00 7.86
N LEU A 646 39.75 -1.77 7.66
CA LEU A 646 40.33 -1.34 6.39
C LEU A 646 41.80 -0.94 6.55
N LYS A 647 42.65 -1.56 5.73
CA LYS A 647 44.07 -1.24 5.51
C LYS A 647 44.20 0.10 4.76
N SER A 648 45.17 0.90 5.17
CA SER A 648 45.60 2.13 4.53
C SER A 648 46.20 1.88 3.15
N ILE A 649 45.78 2.66 2.14
CA ILE A 649 46.45 2.79 0.84
C ILE A 649 46.75 4.27 0.59
N THR A 650 48.02 4.55 0.29
CA THR A 650 48.59 5.84 -0.15
C THR A 650 48.21 6.19 -1.58
N PRO A 651 48.24 7.48 -1.98
CA PRO A 651 47.70 7.91 -3.27
C PRO A 651 48.69 7.64 -4.40
N ALA A 652 48.19 7.07 -5.50
CA ALA A 652 48.90 6.97 -6.77
C ALA A 652 48.16 7.78 -7.83
N SER A 653 48.95 8.58 -8.54
CA SER A 653 48.62 9.48 -9.64
C SER A 653 48.16 8.76 -10.91
N ASP A 654 47.44 9.52 -11.73
CA ASP A 654 46.99 9.24 -13.10
C ASP A 654 47.98 8.49 -13.99
N SER A 655 47.51 7.40 -14.61
CA SER A 655 47.83 7.04 -16.00
C SER A 655 46.94 5.90 -16.49
N ALA A 656 46.24 6.11 -17.60
CA ALA A 656 45.48 5.09 -18.31
C ALA A 656 46.40 4.09 -19.03
N SER A 657 46.24 2.78 -18.78
CA SER A 657 46.51 1.68 -19.74
C SER A 657 46.25 0.28 -19.14
N SER A 658 45.49 -0.55 -19.89
CA SER A 658 45.32 -2.02 -19.84
C SER A 658 44.92 -2.70 -18.52
N GLU A 659 43.72 -3.26 -18.46
CA GLU A 659 43.30 -4.22 -17.42
C GLU A 659 44.30 -5.39 -17.32
N SER A 660 44.77 -5.69 -16.10
CA SER A 660 45.61 -6.85 -15.81
C SER A 660 44.82 -8.15 -16.08
N ILE A 661 45.46 -9.11 -16.76
CA ILE A 661 44.95 -10.47 -17.04
C ILE A 661 44.44 -11.18 -15.77
N ASP A 662 45.02 -10.87 -14.61
CA ASP A 662 44.62 -11.49 -13.34
C ASP A 662 43.22 -11.03 -12.91
N LYS A 663 42.86 -9.75 -13.14
CA LYS A 663 41.50 -9.24 -12.89
C LYS A 663 40.47 -9.78 -13.87
N PHE A 664 40.89 -10.14 -15.08
CA PHE A 664 40.04 -10.81 -16.06
C PHE A 664 39.75 -12.25 -15.62
N ARG A 665 40.76 -13.00 -15.16
CA ARG A 665 40.58 -14.36 -14.63
C ARG A 665 39.66 -14.40 -13.41
N GLU A 666 39.85 -13.50 -12.44
CA GLU A 666 38.99 -13.44 -11.25
C GLU A 666 37.52 -13.14 -11.62
N ARG A 667 37.27 -12.33 -12.65
CA ARG A 667 35.93 -12.05 -13.19
C ARG A 667 35.30 -13.26 -13.88
N GLU A 668 36.08 -14.02 -14.66
CA GLU A 668 35.61 -15.26 -15.29
C GLU A 668 35.30 -16.34 -14.25
N GLU A 669 36.16 -16.52 -13.25
CA GLU A 669 35.93 -17.46 -12.15
C GLU A 669 34.72 -17.07 -11.27
N GLN A 670 34.38 -15.79 -11.19
CA GLN A 670 33.13 -15.33 -10.56
C GLN A 670 31.92 -15.63 -11.45
N ARG A 671 32.00 -15.39 -12.77
CA ARG A 671 30.91 -15.73 -13.69
C ARG A 671 30.62 -17.23 -13.75
N GLU A 672 31.66 -18.06 -13.70
CA GLU A 672 31.51 -19.52 -13.67
C GLU A 672 30.81 -19.97 -12.38
N ARG A 673 31.19 -19.42 -11.22
CA ARG A 673 30.51 -19.70 -9.94
C ARG A 673 29.07 -19.22 -9.92
N GLU A 674 28.79 -18.04 -10.44
CA GLU A 674 27.41 -17.51 -10.56
C GLU A 674 26.56 -18.35 -11.53
N TYR A 675 27.16 -18.91 -12.58
CA TYR A 675 26.49 -19.81 -13.51
C TYR A 675 26.22 -21.19 -12.88
N GLU A 676 27.16 -21.72 -12.11
CA GLU A 676 27.00 -22.97 -11.35
C GLU A 676 25.93 -22.83 -10.26
N GLU A 677 25.93 -21.75 -9.48
CA GLU A 677 24.89 -21.47 -8.48
C GLU A 677 23.50 -21.30 -9.11
N LYS A 678 23.41 -20.62 -10.27
CA LYS A 678 22.15 -20.52 -11.02
C LYS A 678 21.66 -21.89 -11.47
N LYS A 679 22.54 -22.72 -12.03
CA LYS A 679 22.20 -24.06 -12.49
C LYS A 679 21.77 -24.97 -11.35
N GLU A 680 22.44 -24.94 -10.20
CA GLU A 680 22.02 -25.67 -9.01
C GLU A 680 20.67 -25.18 -8.48
N SER A 681 20.40 -23.87 -8.54
CA SER A 681 19.10 -23.30 -8.16
C SER A 681 17.97 -23.70 -9.11
N GLU A 682 18.22 -23.77 -10.42
CA GLU A 682 17.28 -24.22 -11.44
C GLU A 682 16.98 -25.72 -11.31
N GLU A 683 18.01 -26.54 -11.04
CA GLU A 683 17.86 -27.98 -10.80
C GLU A 683 17.07 -28.25 -9.50
N ALA A 684 17.33 -27.49 -8.43
CA ALA A 684 16.56 -27.58 -7.18
C ALA A 684 15.10 -27.12 -7.36
N GLN A 685 14.86 -26.05 -8.11
CA GLN A 685 13.51 -25.59 -8.45
C GLN A 685 12.73 -26.62 -9.27
N ALA A 686 13.37 -27.23 -10.27
CA ALA A 686 12.77 -28.28 -11.09
C ALA A 686 12.45 -29.54 -10.25
N GLU A 687 13.32 -29.91 -9.30
CA GLU A 687 13.06 -31.04 -8.41
C GLU A 687 11.89 -30.76 -7.43
N ASP A 688 11.80 -29.54 -6.91
CA ASP A 688 10.70 -29.12 -6.04
C ASP A 688 9.37 -29.00 -6.80
N GLU A 689 9.40 -28.53 -8.05
CA GLU A 689 8.23 -28.50 -8.92
C GLU A 689 7.73 -29.92 -9.26
N ALA A 690 8.65 -30.85 -9.54
CA ALA A 690 8.30 -32.26 -9.74
C ALA A 690 7.71 -32.91 -8.47
N LYS A 691 8.22 -32.58 -7.28
CA LYS A 691 7.66 -33.03 -6.00
C LYS A 691 6.24 -32.46 -5.77
N ARG A 692 6.03 -31.17 -6.06
CA ARG A 692 4.71 -30.52 -5.95
C ARG A 692 3.70 -31.13 -6.91
N ALA A 693 4.06 -31.33 -8.18
CA ALA A 693 3.20 -31.98 -9.18
C ALA A 693 2.80 -33.40 -8.74
N LYS A 694 3.72 -34.16 -8.13
CA LYS A 694 3.41 -35.48 -7.59
C LYS A 694 2.44 -35.42 -6.40
N ILE A 695 2.59 -34.44 -5.52
CA ILE A 695 1.67 -34.21 -4.39
C ILE A 695 0.27 -33.82 -4.90
N ASP A 696 0.18 -32.97 -5.92
CA ASP A 696 -1.10 -32.52 -6.46
C ASP A 696 -1.83 -33.61 -7.26
N ALA A 697 -1.09 -34.52 -7.91
CA ALA A 697 -1.64 -35.74 -8.50
C ALA A 697 -2.29 -36.65 -7.43
N ILE A 698 -1.63 -36.82 -6.28
CA ILE A 698 -2.17 -37.59 -5.14
C ILE A 698 -3.42 -36.91 -4.58
N ARG A 699 -3.40 -35.57 -4.44
CA ARG A 699 -4.56 -34.80 -3.96
C ARG A 699 -5.76 -34.98 -4.88
N THR A 700 -5.54 -34.87 -6.18
CA THR A 700 -6.56 -35.08 -7.22
C THR A 700 -7.16 -36.48 -7.13
N GLN A 701 -6.32 -37.51 -6.99
CA GLN A 701 -6.77 -38.90 -6.85
C GLN A 701 -7.69 -39.11 -5.63
N ILE A 702 -7.36 -38.51 -4.49
CA ILE A 702 -8.16 -38.61 -3.25
C ILE A 702 -9.48 -37.86 -3.38
N LEU A 703 -9.46 -36.65 -3.96
CA LEU A 703 -10.65 -35.83 -4.14
C LEU A 703 -11.62 -36.46 -5.14
N GLU A 704 -11.11 -37.08 -6.21
CA GLU A 704 -11.90 -37.83 -7.18
C GLU A 704 -12.61 -39.03 -6.51
N ALA A 705 -11.89 -39.80 -5.68
CA ALA A 705 -12.45 -40.92 -4.92
C ALA A 705 -13.46 -40.45 -3.85
N ALA A 706 -13.38 -39.20 -3.37
CA ALA A 706 -14.29 -38.64 -2.38
C ALA A 706 -15.65 -38.20 -2.97
N LEU A 707 -15.72 -37.87 -4.27
CA LEU A 707 -16.94 -37.34 -4.92
C LEU A 707 -18.18 -38.24 -4.77
N PRO A 708 -18.12 -39.58 -4.96
CA PRO A 708 -19.28 -40.44 -4.80
C PRO A 708 -19.90 -40.39 -3.39
N HIS A 709 -19.06 -40.16 -2.37
CA HIS A 709 -19.48 -40.12 -0.96
C HIS A 709 -20.18 -38.83 -0.56
N VAL A 710 -20.08 -37.77 -1.37
CA VAL A 710 -20.70 -36.46 -1.10
C VAL A 710 -22.21 -36.57 -0.95
N THR A 711 -22.86 -37.45 -1.72
CA THR A 711 -24.32 -37.66 -1.65
C THR A 711 -24.80 -38.14 -0.28
N THR A 712 -23.94 -38.86 0.47
CA THR A 712 -24.27 -39.44 1.78
C THR A 712 -23.64 -38.69 2.95
N LEU A 713 -22.41 -38.18 2.80
CA LEU A 713 -21.63 -37.52 3.86
C LEU A 713 -21.57 -35.99 3.73
N GLY A 714 -22.11 -35.43 2.65
CA GLY A 714 -22.00 -34.01 2.34
C GLY A 714 -20.58 -33.58 1.96
N TRP A 715 -20.40 -32.28 1.76
CA TRP A 715 -19.12 -31.65 1.44
C TRP A 715 -18.28 -31.48 2.70
N THR A 716 -17.80 -32.61 3.25
CA THR A 716 -17.16 -32.66 4.57
C THR A 716 -15.81 -33.37 4.53
N ARG A 717 -14.99 -33.14 5.57
CA ARG A 717 -13.72 -33.87 5.79
C ARG A 717 -13.93 -35.39 5.84
N ASN A 718 -15.09 -35.85 6.31
CA ASN A 718 -15.42 -37.27 6.37
C ASN A 718 -15.55 -37.90 4.98
N ALA A 719 -16.03 -37.15 3.98
CA ALA A 719 -16.07 -37.62 2.59
C ALA A 719 -14.65 -37.79 2.03
N ILE A 720 -13.74 -36.86 2.35
CA ILE A 720 -12.33 -36.94 1.96
C ILE A 720 -11.63 -38.12 2.65
N VAL A 721 -11.92 -38.39 3.93
CA VAL A 721 -11.36 -39.55 4.65
C VAL A 721 -11.77 -40.85 3.98
N LYS A 722 -13.05 -41.02 3.61
CA LYS A 722 -13.49 -42.20 2.87
C LYS A 722 -12.86 -42.32 1.48
N GLY A 723 -12.76 -41.21 0.75
CA GLY A 723 -12.07 -41.18 -0.54
C GLY A 723 -10.58 -41.55 -0.43
N ALA A 724 -9.92 -41.12 0.63
CA ALA A 724 -8.53 -41.50 0.92
C ALA A 724 -8.39 -43.00 1.20
N GLU A 725 -9.27 -43.56 2.03
CA GLU A 725 -9.29 -45.00 2.34
C GLU A 725 -9.51 -45.85 1.08
N GLU A 726 -10.41 -45.43 0.18
CA GLU A 726 -10.67 -46.11 -1.09
C GLU A 726 -9.53 -45.97 -2.10
N ALA A 727 -8.85 -44.82 -2.11
CA ALA A 727 -7.66 -44.60 -2.93
C ALA A 727 -6.40 -45.30 -2.37
N GLY A 728 -6.51 -46.06 -1.27
CA GLY A 728 -5.42 -46.81 -0.66
C GLY A 728 -4.52 -46.00 0.27
N PHE A 729 -4.95 -44.80 0.67
CA PHE A 729 -4.21 -43.90 1.56
C PHE A 729 -4.74 -43.95 2.99
N PRO A 730 -3.89 -43.77 4.02
CA PRO A 730 -4.32 -43.70 5.41
C PRO A 730 -5.28 -42.53 5.67
N SER A 731 -6.20 -42.70 6.62
CA SER A 731 -7.17 -41.65 6.98
C SER A 731 -6.50 -40.33 7.37
N VAL A 732 -5.29 -40.33 7.94
CA VAL A 732 -4.49 -39.15 8.34
C VAL A 732 -4.17 -38.19 7.18
N VAL A 733 -4.24 -38.67 5.94
CA VAL A 733 -3.94 -37.90 4.72
C VAL A 733 -4.92 -36.75 4.48
N HIS A 734 -6.07 -36.71 5.16
CA HIS A 734 -6.94 -35.53 5.16
C HIS A 734 -6.23 -34.25 5.64
N GLY A 735 -5.11 -34.35 6.38
CA GLY A 735 -4.30 -33.22 6.82
C GLY A 735 -3.64 -32.44 5.66
N MET A 736 -3.62 -33.02 4.45
CA MET A 736 -3.18 -32.35 3.22
C MET A 736 -4.18 -31.32 2.67
N PHE A 737 -5.38 -31.25 3.25
CA PHE A 737 -6.49 -30.37 2.87
C PHE A 737 -6.90 -29.47 4.06
N PRO A 738 -6.17 -28.38 4.34
CA PRO A 738 -6.48 -27.48 5.46
C PRO A 738 -7.88 -26.86 5.34
N ASP A 739 -8.36 -26.65 4.12
CA ASP A 739 -9.68 -26.06 3.82
C ASP A 739 -10.85 -27.07 3.92
N GLY A 740 -10.54 -28.33 4.27
CA GLY A 740 -11.52 -29.37 4.53
C GLY A 740 -12.52 -29.56 3.38
N GLY A 741 -13.81 -29.39 3.69
CA GLY A 741 -14.89 -29.58 2.72
C GLY A 741 -14.84 -28.63 1.51
N TYR A 742 -14.25 -27.44 1.67
CA TYR A 742 -14.12 -26.48 0.56
C TYR A 742 -13.15 -26.97 -0.52
N ALA A 743 -12.07 -27.67 -0.15
CA ALA A 743 -11.14 -28.24 -1.13
C ALA A 743 -11.84 -29.21 -2.10
N LEU A 744 -12.81 -29.99 -1.59
CA LEU A 744 -13.63 -30.88 -2.40
C LEU A 744 -14.60 -30.12 -3.30
N VAL A 745 -15.22 -29.05 -2.80
CA VAL A 745 -16.08 -28.16 -3.61
C VAL A 745 -15.27 -27.49 -4.73
N SER A 746 -14.10 -26.93 -4.41
CA SER A 746 -13.22 -26.27 -5.37
C SER A 746 -12.75 -27.23 -6.47
N TYR A 747 -12.40 -28.46 -6.12
CA TYR A 747 -12.01 -29.49 -7.08
C TYR A 747 -13.16 -29.85 -8.03
N PHE A 748 -14.36 -30.10 -7.48
CA PHE A 748 -15.54 -30.39 -8.30
C PHE A 748 -15.87 -29.21 -9.23
N TYR A 749 -15.74 -27.97 -8.74
CA TYR A 749 -15.98 -26.76 -9.51
C TYR A 749 -14.99 -26.62 -10.67
N GLY A 750 -13.69 -26.81 -10.41
CA GLY A 750 -12.64 -26.80 -11.43
C GLY A 750 -12.87 -27.88 -12.50
N LYS A 751 -13.07 -29.13 -12.08
CA LYS A 751 -13.37 -30.26 -12.98
C LYS A 751 -14.61 -30.00 -13.84
N SER A 752 -15.66 -29.44 -13.27
CA SER A 752 -16.88 -29.12 -14.01
C SER A 752 -16.64 -28.03 -15.06
N ASN A 753 -15.82 -27.03 -14.75
CA ASN A 753 -15.46 -25.99 -15.70
C ASN A 753 -14.60 -26.56 -16.84
N ASP A 754 -13.61 -27.40 -16.55
CA ASP A 754 -12.76 -28.05 -17.56
C ASP A 754 -13.58 -28.93 -18.52
N GLU A 755 -14.56 -29.68 -17.99
CA GLU A 755 -15.47 -30.51 -18.79
C GLU A 755 -16.39 -29.66 -19.67
N VAL A 756 -16.89 -28.51 -19.18
CA VAL A 756 -17.65 -27.57 -20.00
C VAL A 756 -16.79 -27.02 -21.13
N VAL A 757 -15.56 -26.56 -20.84
CA VAL A 757 -14.63 -26.05 -21.84
C VAL A 757 -14.36 -27.10 -22.92
N LYS A 758 -14.08 -28.34 -22.51
CA LYS A 758 -13.84 -29.45 -23.43
C LYS A 758 -15.04 -29.71 -24.36
N ARG A 759 -16.27 -29.76 -23.82
CA ARG A 759 -17.48 -29.96 -24.64
C ARG A 759 -17.72 -28.81 -25.62
N LEU A 760 -17.51 -27.56 -25.18
CA LEU A 760 -17.65 -26.40 -26.06
C LEU A 760 -16.57 -26.38 -27.15
N GLN A 761 -15.33 -26.82 -26.86
CA GLN A 761 -14.26 -26.97 -27.84
C GLN A 761 -14.58 -28.06 -28.88
N GLU A 762 -15.11 -29.19 -28.45
CA GLU A 762 -15.56 -30.29 -29.33
C GLU A 762 -16.70 -29.82 -30.24
N GLU A 763 -17.69 -29.10 -29.71
CA GLU A 763 -18.83 -28.56 -30.47
C GLU A 763 -18.42 -27.50 -31.50
N THR A 764 -17.43 -26.68 -31.19
CA THR A 764 -16.96 -25.59 -32.06
C THR A 764 -15.81 -26.00 -32.99
N GLN A 765 -15.32 -27.24 -32.89
CA GLN A 765 -14.09 -27.72 -33.55
C GLN A 765 -12.90 -26.76 -33.35
N ASN A 766 -12.65 -26.35 -32.09
CA ASN A 766 -11.68 -25.31 -31.74
C ASN A 766 -11.92 -23.98 -32.51
N GLY A 767 -13.18 -23.53 -32.57
CA GLY A 767 -13.55 -22.26 -33.18
C GLY A 767 -13.65 -22.26 -34.72
N LYS A 768 -13.58 -23.42 -35.39
CA LYS A 768 -13.67 -23.53 -36.85
C LYS A 768 -15.10 -23.52 -37.39
N MET A 769 -16.09 -23.87 -36.56
CA MET A 769 -17.50 -23.85 -36.94
C MET A 769 -18.19 -22.61 -36.35
N ALA A 770 -18.93 -21.88 -37.19
CA ALA A 770 -19.74 -20.75 -36.74
C ALA A 770 -20.83 -21.22 -35.78
N VAL A 771 -20.87 -20.60 -34.60
CA VAL A 771 -21.95 -20.77 -33.64
C VAL A 771 -23.21 -20.16 -34.26
N GLY A 772 -24.32 -20.92 -34.29
CA GLY A 772 -25.58 -20.49 -34.91
C GLY A 772 -26.20 -19.28 -34.21
N ASP A 773 -27.15 -19.51 -33.29
CA ASP A 773 -27.69 -18.46 -32.43
C ASP A 773 -26.83 -18.35 -31.15
N PRO A 774 -26.15 -17.21 -30.91
CA PRO A 774 -25.34 -16.99 -29.71
C PRO A 774 -26.11 -17.17 -28.40
N LEU A 775 -27.40 -16.84 -28.39
CA LEU A 775 -28.23 -16.94 -27.19
C LEU A 775 -28.49 -18.39 -26.81
N GLU A 776 -28.93 -19.21 -27.78
CA GLU A 776 -29.12 -20.65 -27.60
C GLU A 776 -27.82 -21.38 -27.28
N PHE A 777 -26.68 -20.88 -27.76
CA PHE A 777 -25.36 -21.38 -27.37
C PHE A 777 -25.06 -21.12 -25.89
N LEU A 778 -25.28 -19.89 -25.40
CA LEU A 778 -25.08 -19.53 -23.99
C LEU A 778 -26.03 -20.28 -23.05
N ILE A 779 -27.32 -20.37 -23.41
CA ILE A 779 -28.32 -21.13 -22.64
C ILE A 779 -27.85 -22.59 -22.50
N ARG A 780 -27.35 -23.18 -23.59
CA ARG A 780 -26.85 -24.55 -23.59
C ARG A 780 -25.59 -24.71 -22.76
N ALA A 781 -24.62 -23.80 -22.86
CA ALA A 781 -23.41 -23.84 -22.06
C ALA A 781 -23.72 -23.76 -20.55
N VAL A 782 -24.61 -22.84 -20.14
CA VAL A 782 -25.06 -22.73 -18.74
C VAL A 782 -25.82 -23.97 -18.31
N ARG A 783 -26.67 -24.53 -19.18
CA ARG A 783 -27.38 -25.78 -18.92
C ARG A 783 -26.43 -26.96 -18.69
N ILE A 784 -25.45 -27.17 -19.57
CA ILE A 784 -24.43 -28.22 -19.43
C ILE A 784 -23.73 -28.09 -18.07
N ARG A 785 -23.35 -26.86 -17.69
CA ARG A 785 -22.68 -26.59 -16.40
C ARG A 785 -23.55 -26.91 -15.19
N LEU A 786 -24.85 -26.59 -15.25
CA LEU A 786 -25.80 -26.83 -14.15
C LEU A 786 -26.25 -28.30 -14.07
N GLU A 787 -26.33 -29.00 -15.20
CA GLU A 787 -26.67 -30.44 -15.23
C GLU A 787 -25.64 -31.29 -14.47
N MET A 788 -24.36 -30.88 -14.45
CA MET A 788 -23.32 -31.54 -13.66
C MET A 788 -23.57 -31.49 -12.15
N ILE A 789 -24.39 -30.55 -11.66
CA ILE A 789 -24.72 -30.41 -10.23
C ILE A 789 -25.85 -31.37 -9.83
N ILE A 790 -26.67 -31.85 -10.77
CA ILE A 790 -27.86 -32.68 -10.50
C ILE A 790 -27.56 -33.87 -9.56
N PRO A 791 -26.48 -34.65 -9.75
CA PRO A 791 -26.16 -35.79 -8.87
C PRO A 791 -25.92 -35.38 -7.40
N TYR A 792 -25.52 -34.13 -7.15
CA TYR A 792 -25.15 -33.60 -5.85
C TYR A 792 -26.17 -32.60 -5.28
N LYS A 793 -27.32 -32.41 -5.95
CA LYS A 793 -28.34 -31.40 -5.63
C LYS A 793 -28.77 -31.41 -4.15
N SER A 794 -28.91 -32.59 -3.55
CA SER A 794 -29.35 -32.74 -2.14
C SER A 794 -28.42 -32.08 -1.13
N GLN A 795 -27.11 -32.02 -1.43
CA GLN A 795 -26.08 -31.45 -0.56
C GLN A 795 -25.46 -30.16 -1.16
N TRP A 796 -25.97 -29.68 -2.29
CA TRP A 796 -25.37 -28.53 -2.99
C TRP A 796 -25.58 -27.20 -2.25
N SER A 797 -26.64 -27.08 -1.45
CA SER A 797 -26.84 -25.94 -0.54
C SER A 797 -25.69 -25.79 0.47
N GLN A 798 -25.13 -26.91 0.93
CA GLN A 798 -23.94 -26.93 1.79
C GLN A 798 -22.69 -26.44 1.05
N ALA A 799 -22.49 -26.84 -0.21
CA ALA A 799 -21.38 -26.37 -1.03
C ALA A 799 -21.46 -24.85 -1.29
N LEU A 800 -22.65 -24.33 -1.62
CA LEU A 800 -22.87 -22.89 -1.79
C LEU A 800 -22.54 -22.10 -0.52
N ALA A 801 -22.91 -22.62 0.65
CA ALA A 801 -22.57 -21.99 1.93
C ALA A 801 -21.06 -21.96 2.19
N LEU A 802 -20.33 -23.03 1.82
CA LEU A 802 -18.87 -23.08 1.96
C LEU A 802 -18.16 -22.09 1.02
N MET A 803 -18.66 -21.89 -0.21
CA MET A 803 -18.12 -20.90 -1.16
C MET A 803 -18.41 -19.46 -0.72
N ALA A 804 -19.51 -19.22 -0.01
CA ALA A 804 -19.91 -17.89 0.45
C ALA A 804 -19.15 -17.40 1.71
N LEU A 805 -18.32 -18.25 2.33
CA LEU A 805 -17.51 -17.85 3.50
C LEU A 805 -16.46 -16.79 3.10
N PRO A 806 -16.22 -15.74 3.89
CA PRO A 806 -15.31 -14.64 3.53
C PRO A 806 -13.91 -15.09 3.09
N GLN A 807 -13.35 -16.10 3.75
CA GLN A 807 -12.04 -16.70 3.43
C GLN A 807 -11.99 -17.43 2.08
N ASN A 808 -13.14 -17.88 1.57
CA ASN A 808 -13.29 -18.62 0.31
C ASN A 808 -13.90 -17.77 -0.80
N ALA A 809 -14.59 -16.69 -0.42
CA ALA A 809 -15.33 -15.82 -1.31
C ALA A 809 -14.40 -15.15 -2.32
N ALA A 810 -13.22 -14.66 -1.88
CA ALA A 810 -12.24 -14.06 -2.76
C ALA A 810 -11.78 -15.03 -3.87
N THR A 811 -11.45 -16.28 -3.54
CA THR A 811 -11.04 -17.31 -4.51
C THR A 811 -12.18 -17.74 -5.43
N SER A 812 -13.42 -17.76 -4.92
CA SER A 812 -14.62 -18.08 -5.70
C SER A 812 -15.05 -16.92 -6.63
N LEU A 813 -14.75 -15.68 -6.26
CA LEU A 813 -15.03 -14.46 -7.02
C LEU A 813 -13.89 -14.09 -8.00
N ALA A 814 -12.64 -14.42 -7.68
CA ALA A 814 -11.46 -14.16 -8.52
C ALA A 814 -11.54 -14.84 -9.90
N GLN A 815 -12.43 -15.82 -10.07
CA GLN A 815 -12.73 -16.43 -11.38
C GLN A 815 -13.67 -15.59 -12.26
N PHE A 816 -14.18 -14.45 -11.77
CA PHE A 816 -15.06 -13.55 -12.51
C PHE A 816 -14.39 -12.16 -12.64
N GLY A 817 -13.71 -11.90 -13.76
CA GLY A 817 -13.19 -10.56 -14.07
C GLY A 817 -14.28 -9.49 -14.21
N TRP A 818 -13.91 -8.20 -14.12
CA TRP A 818 -14.85 -7.08 -14.19
C TRP A 818 -15.36 -6.88 -15.63
N TYR A 819 -16.59 -7.30 -15.91
CA TYR A 819 -17.25 -6.91 -17.15
C TYR A 819 -18.75 -7.07 -17.05
N THR A 820 -19.53 -6.19 -17.68
CA THR A 820 -21.01 -6.26 -17.67
C THR A 820 -21.54 -7.58 -18.23
N ARG A 821 -20.90 -8.17 -19.26
CA ARG A 821 -21.26 -9.52 -19.75
C ARG A 821 -20.82 -10.64 -18.81
N ARG A 822 -19.62 -10.57 -18.19
CA ARG A 822 -19.13 -11.58 -17.22
C ARG A 822 -19.98 -11.56 -15.95
N VAL A 823 -20.22 -10.39 -15.38
CA VAL A 823 -21.08 -10.18 -14.19
C VAL A 823 -22.53 -10.51 -14.51
N GLY A 824 -23.04 -10.10 -15.68
CA GLY A 824 -24.40 -10.42 -16.13
C GLY A 824 -24.61 -11.93 -16.23
N LEU A 825 -23.73 -12.62 -16.95
CA LEU A 825 -23.79 -14.07 -17.10
C LEU A 825 -23.59 -14.80 -15.76
N ALA A 826 -22.61 -14.38 -14.95
CA ALA A 826 -22.40 -14.96 -13.61
C ALA A 826 -23.64 -14.80 -12.72
N THR A 827 -24.29 -13.65 -12.77
CA THR A 827 -25.53 -13.39 -12.02
C THR A 827 -26.65 -14.30 -12.50
N ILE A 828 -26.84 -14.43 -13.82
CA ILE A 828 -27.85 -15.33 -14.41
C ILE A 828 -27.59 -16.79 -14.04
N MET A 829 -26.33 -17.24 -14.13
CA MET A 829 -25.94 -18.59 -13.73
C MET A 829 -26.25 -18.84 -12.25
N LYS A 830 -25.87 -17.91 -11.36
CA LYS A 830 -26.11 -18.05 -9.91
C LYS A 830 -27.59 -17.96 -9.53
N MET A 831 -28.38 -17.10 -10.18
CA MET A 831 -29.83 -17.05 -9.99
C MET A 831 -30.49 -18.36 -10.44
N THR A 832 -30.08 -18.88 -11.61
CA THR A 832 -30.60 -20.16 -12.14
C THR A 832 -30.17 -21.33 -11.24
N GLU A 833 -28.93 -21.33 -10.74
CA GLU A 833 -28.41 -22.33 -9.79
C GLU A 833 -29.23 -22.35 -8.48
N LEU A 834 -29.55 -21.18 -7.92
CA LEU A 834 -30.39 -21.07 -6.73
C LEU A 834 -31.84 -21.51 -6.99
N PHE A 835 -32.39 -21.16 -8.15
CA PHE A 835 -33.74 -21.59 -8.56
C PHE A 835 -33.80 -23.12 -8.70
N MET A 836 -32.78 -23.71 -9.31
CA MET A 836 -32.66 -25.15 -9.53
C MET A 836 -32.74 -25.97 -8.24
N LEU A 837 -32.20 -25.45 -7.13
CA LEU A 837 -32.26 -26.11 -5.82
C LEU A 837 -33.68 -26.27 -5.28
N GLN A 838 -34.59 -25.37 -5.66
CA GLN A 838 -35.98 -25.38 -5.21
C GLN A 838 -36.92 -26.05 -6.23
N ASP A 839 -36.45 -26.28 -7.45
CA ASP A 839 -37.24 -26.85 -8.54
C ASP A 839 -37.48 -28.36 -8.35
N SER A 840 -38.75 -28.78 -8.36
CA SER A 840 -39.19 -30.17 -8.30
C SER A 840 -39.88 -30.66 -9.58
N SER A 841 -39.83 -29.86 -10.65
CA SER A 841 -40.38 -30.22 -11.96
C SER A 841 -39.59 -31.36 -12.62
N VAL A 842 -40.26 -32.10 -13.52
CA VAL A 842 -39.63 -33.17 -14.30
C VAL A 842 -38.48 -32.60 -15.12
N ASP A 843 -37.30 -33.23 -15.02
CA ASP A 843 -36.04 -32.80 -15.65
C ASP A 843 -35.66 -31.33 -15.43
N HIS A 844 -36.12 -30.72 -14.35
CA HIS A 844 -35.90 -29.30 -14.04
C HIS A 844 -36.43 -28.35 -15.13
N ALA A 845 -37.54 -28.70 -15.79
CA ALA A 845 -38.15 -27.91 -16.86
C ALA A 845 -38.34 -26.43 -16.48
N ASN A 846 -38.78 -26.14 -15.25
CA ASN A 846 -38.98 -24.77 -14.77
C ASN A 846 -37.66 -24.01 -14.63
N THR A 847 -36.57 -24.68 -14.26
CA THR A 847 -35.21 -24.09 -14.21
C THR A 847 -34.74 -23.65 -15.59
N TRP A 848 -34.96 -24.49 -16.61
CA TRP A 848 -34.55 -24.17 -17.97
C TRP A 848 -35.40 -23.09 -18.61
N GLU A 849 -36.68 -23.00 -18.26
CA GLU A 849 -37.54 -21.87 -18.62
C GLU A 849 -37.10 -20.57 -17.93
N PHE A 850 -36.77 -20.65 -16.63
CA PHE A 850 -36.21 -19.51 -15.89
C PHE A 850 -34.91 -19.00 -16.50
N LEU A 851 -33.99 -19.89 -16.88
CA LEU A 851 -32.74 -19.55 -17.55
C LEU A 851 -33.00 -18.81 -18.86
N ARG A 852 -33.91 -19.33 -19.70
CA ARG A 852 -34.27 -18.71 -20.98
C ARG A 852 -34.81 -17.30 -20.77
N ASN A 853 -35.77 -17.14 -19.88
CA ASN A 853 -36.37 -15.85 -19.55
C ASN A 853 -35.32 -14.82 -19.06
N ARG A 854 -34.36 -15.24 -18.22
CA ARG A 854 -33.29 -14.36 -17.74
C ARG A 854 -32.29 -13.98 -18.83
N MET A 855 -32.01 -14.90 -19.75
CA MET A 855 -31.14 -14.65 -20.90
C MET A 855 -31.81 -13.68 -21.90
N ASP A 856 -33.10 -13.88 -22.18
CA ASP A 856 -33.91 -12.98 -23.03
C ASP A 856 -33.98 -11.56 -22.42
N GLU A 857 -34.20 -11.45 -21.11
CA GLU A 857 -34.19 -10.16 -20.41
C GLU A 857 -32.82 -9.46 -20.46
N ALA A 858 -31.73 -10.22 -20.35
CA ALA A 858 -30.38 -9.66 -20.45
C ALA A 858 -30.09 -9.09 -21.84
N VAL A 859 -30.53 -9.79 -22.90
CA VAL A 859 -30.44 -9.29 -24.28
C VAL A 859 -31.29 -8.03 -24.46
N GLN A 860 -32.53 -8.01 -23.95
CA GLN A 860 -33.40 -6.82 -24.02
C GLN A 860 -32.79 -5.62 -23.28
N VAL A 861 -32.23 -5.84 -22.09
CA VAL A 861 -31.54 -4.80 -21.32
C VAL A 861 -30.31 -4.30 -22.07
N GLN A 862 -29.53 -5.18 -22.71
CA GLN A 862 -28.40 -4.79 -23.54
C GLN A 862 -28.86 -3.94 -24.74
N THR A 863 -29.92 -4.34 -25.45
CA THR A 863 -30.49 -3.57 -26.58
C THR A 863 -31.00 -2.20 -26.14
N ILE A 864 -31.69 -2.12 -25.00
CA ILE A 864 -32.18 -0.86 -24.43
C ILE A 864 -31.04 0.03 -23.94
N LEU A 865 -29.97 -0.54 -23.37
CA LEU A 865 -28.77 0.19 -22.95
C LEU A 865 -27.97 0.73 -24.14
N SER A 866 -27.92 -0.01 -25.27
CA SER A 866 -27.34 0.51 -26.51
C SER A 866 -28.20 1.60 -27.16
N GLU A 867 -29.52 1.59 -26.94
CA GLU A 867 -30.43 2.57 -27.53
C GLU A 867 -30.65 3.82 -26.65
N THR A 868 -30.41 3.75 -25.33
CA THR A 868 -30.74 4.85 -24.40
C THR A 868 -29.66 5.07 -23.33
N GLU A 869 -28.84 6.11 -23.51
CA GLU A 869 -27.71 6.52 -22.64
C GLU A 869 -28.06 6.92 -21.17
N GLY A 870 -29.26 6.63 -20.66
CA GLY A 870 -29.78 7.21 -19.41
C GLY A 870 -30.05 6.27 -18.21
N MET A 871 -30.01 4.95 -18.36
CA MET A 871 -30.65 4.04 -17.38
C MET A 871 -29.70 3.28 -16.42
N THR A 872 -28.42 3.64 -16.33
CA THR A 872 -27.43 2.93 -15.47
C THR A 872 -27.77 2.97 -13.97
N HIS A 873 -28.58 3.93 -13.53
CA HIS A 873 -29.09 4.01 -12.16
C HIS A 873 -30.16 2.95 -11.82
N SER A 874 -30.81 2.35 -12.82
CA SER A 874 -31.78 1.28 -12.61
C SER A 874 -31.10 -0.07 -12.38
N PHE A 875 -30.00 -0.33 -13.09
CA PHE A 875 -29.24 -1.58 -12.96
C PHE A 875 -28.66 -1.77 -11.56
N THR A 876 -28.05 -0.72 -11.00
CA THR A 876 -27.54 -0.71 -9.61
C THR A 876 -28.65 -0.84 -8.57
N ARG A 877 -29.84 -0.28 -8.83
CA ARG A 877 -31.00 -0.44 -7.94
C ARG A 877 -31.58 -1.86 -7.97
N SER A 878 -31.70 -2.46 -9.15
CA SER A 878 -32.18 -3.83 -9.32
C SER A 878 -31.22 -4.84 -8.67
N PHE A 879 -29.91 -4.66 -8.82
CA PHE A 879 -28.89 -5.48 -8.15
C PHE A 879 -28.98 -5.38 -6.62
N ASN A 880 -29.09 -4.16 -6.08
CA ASN A 880 -29.27 -3.97 -4.64
C ASN A 880 -30.59 -4.59 -4.14
N SER A 881 -31.66 -4.53 -4.93
CA SER A 881 -32.94 -5.16 -4.57
C SER A 881 -32.88 -6.69 -4.58
N ALA A 882 -32.17 -7.29 -5.53
CA ALA A 882 -31.96 -8.74 -5.62
C ALA A 882 -31.05 -9.24 -4.49
N PHE A 883 -30.01 -8.48 -4.15
CA PHE A 883 -29.14 -8.76 -3.00
C PHE A 883 -29.91 -8.66 -1.68
N ILE A 884 -30.77 -7.65 -1.51
CA ILE A 884 -31.66 -7.52 -0.34
C ILE A 884 -32.66 -8.69 -0.30
N THR A 885 -33.16 -9.12 -1.44
CA THR A 885 -34.10 -10.26 -1.53
C THR A 885 -33.41 -11.57 -1.17
N ALA A 886 -32.21 -11.83 -1.69
CA ALA A 886 -31.39 -12.97 -1.33
C ALA A 886 -31.01 -12.94 0.17
N ARG A 887 -30.66 -11.77 0.71
CA ARG A 887 -30.39 -11.56 2.14
C ARG A 887 -31.61 -11.89 3.01
N ASN A 888 -32.81 -11.49 2.58
CA ASN A 888 -34.06 -11.75 3.31
C ASN A 888 -34.49 -13.23 3.22
N ILE A 889 -34.25 -13.89 2.08
CA ILE A 889 -34.49 -15.34 1.89
C ILE A 889 -33.52 -16.18 2.73
N LEU A 890 -32.28 -15.71 2.91
CA LEU A 890 -31.23 -16.42 3.66
C LEU A 890 -31.32 -16.23 5.19
N GLY A 891 -32.25 -15.41 5.70
CA GLY A 891 -32.49 -15.27 7.14
C GLY A 891 -31.30 -14.71 7.95
N ILE A 892 -30.36 -14.02 7.30
CA ILE A 892 -29.18 -13.43 7.95
C ILE A 892 -29.58 -12.07 8.53
N ASP A 893 -30.29 -12.09 9.66
CA ASP A 893 -30.63 -10.92 10.44
C ASP A 893 -29.62 -10.82 11.60
N TYR A 894 -28.59 -9.98 11.45
CA TYR A 894 -27.54 -9.80 12.47
C TYR A 894 -28.06 -8.91 13.60
N ARG A 895 -28.97 -9.41 14.43
CA ARG A 895 -29.22 -8.81 15.74
C ARG A 895 -28.20 -9.36 16.74
N ARG A 896 -27.07 -8.68 16.90
CA ARG A 896 -26.28 -8.82 18.13
C ARG A 896 -27.00 -8.11 19.27
N ARG A 897 -27.52 -8.89 20.23
CA ARG A 897 -27.40 -8.51 21.65
C ARG A 897 -26.00 -8.88 22.11
#